data_AF-A0A6V7K725-F1
#
_entry.id   AF-A0A6V7K725-F1
#
_cell.length_a   1.000
_cell.length_b   1.000
_cell.length_c   1.000
_cell.angle_alpha   90.00
_cell.angle_beta   90.00
_cell.angle_gamma   90.00
#
_symmetry.space_group_name_H-M   'P 1'
#
loop_
_entity.id
_entity.type
_entity.pdbx_description
1 polymer ?
#
loop_
_entity_poly.entity_id
_entity_poly.type
_entity_poly.pdbx_seq_one_letter_code
_entity_poly.pdbx_strand_id
1 'polypeptide(L)'
;NPIMKSSERLYEVEMRNNTAQIQLVNATGEIYIQPFRSLGEGQFFFTKQTIKLIEVRNSDELSSTSNEFNGVSMEYKLPDGDLTQGRGVPSKEKILKYISSLLDRLSQRLENPGLDIHIDNLHNRTISILLHYLGYLNRSDLEGAYKNISGTSYKEETVRNMFLETLPQIGTKESALFILDLIQQQKVSGITAMQLLTQLPFHIRKPDVQLLVSLQPLLTLPEASPPEVRNTGILTFGTLIYRTCLIFCPYEMLDDYVRLYLDKFTESNVYDKKMIWLEGLSNIQLGRVVEFLEPIASGNSVESRHLRALAAWASLPTATLRPDVIYPVYWPILVNRSEHLEMRIAALTLLIVSNPTANRVISLYWYIQGESNSHLYNYFYTTLKSMESSTFPCYKQVGLIAGKFARILRKPNAYDSVVTGNYIFDYQDIKRNFGTMIQKITIASPSSNMPEVIYMTLKSHASGMAFNDFSLYIKATGLMKSLSEFLQSPTRVKDILNKFKLERRPIEPIHFELIMRVQQKAVLCMHFNETNIFEALNYLSALPANAYHIYKNMEFHVNQQRINVPLTMESIEPSDVGTTVRIAATATSLFSMRGNFTHFSDGRNNHVILRTAIHGSQIIENYNPIGDIWHAAERALSINGYFPANITLGLNEKLFISYNTPSEYLRTGFATHSRTTTTIRGTQLTDENIKKLCANCSRQYTVRADPQNNHNNENIHSQVFVDWTLAELGGKLHIKMFDCEPQIKPMDLLNDIWNHHRSNYDTWSLAKYPLMAMHLLDYLTYVPPSGSCGISFYIETANIQPSQVKFEVLKIADRYMLSLTRTQPTSQQQPQQQQKILQQWTIAILYESTSWQTDNIKVKATKTIADGEEKVLKICLEMDRTMPWNWHFLTTKHSDPATIRFNLAWGYSDTARGKCTGSNVIMNLAAQVSEEQITQSRQDKWPYKQCRQQSYGKTLVPYTTACYQASRELSTMRKYQIFISFDNLPENMNTFIRRIRALYEIISDNLTATGYTKHDNQFIITATFPPKDSTDSTLVSLNKNQLSMNFNPDIIDVLLTRTRLHRFIDNSILRALF
;
A
#
# COMPACT_ATOMS: atom_id res chain seq x y z
N ASN A 1 16.38 21.83 -8.76
CA ASN A 1 16.26 22.60 -7.50
C ASN A 1 14.93 23.35 -7.57
N PRO A 2 14.00 23.16 -6.60
CA PRO A 2 12.71 23.87 -6.60
C PRO A 2 12.80 25.35 -6.19
N ILE A 3 13.96 25.81 -5.69
CA ILE A 3 14.17 27.19 -5.25
C ILE A 3 14.90 27.97 -6.34
N MET A 4 14.34 29.11 -6.74
CA MET A 4 14.92 30.10 -7.64
C MET A 4 15.08 31.42 -6.88
N LYS A 5 16.17 32.14 -7.12
CA LYS A 5 16.45 33.42 -6.46
C LYS A 5 16.84 34.46 -7.50
N SER A 6 16.41 35.69 -7.29
CA SER A 6 16.77 36.86 -8.09
C SER A 6 17.09 38.03 -7.16
N SER A 7 18.07 38.84 -7.53
CA SER A 7 18.41 40.09 -6.83
C SER A 7 18.81 41.12 -7.89
N GLU A 8 18.13 42.26 -7.89
CA GLU A 8 18.36 43.39 -8.79
C GLU A 8 18.64 44.65 -7.97
N ARG A 9 19.68 45.41 -8.33
CA ARG A 9 20.05 46.66 -7.66
C ARG A 9 20.21 47.77 -8.68
N LEU A 10 19.37 48.80 -8.58
CA LEU A 10 19.42 49.99 -9.40
C LEU A 10 20.02 51.14 -8.58
N TYR A 11 21.06 51.76 -9.13
CA TYR A 11 21.76 52.88 -8.51
C TYR A 11 21.55 54.13 -9.35
N GLU A 12 21.07 55.21 -8.73
CA GLU A 12 21.13 56.55 -9.30
C GLU A 12 22.40 57.20 -8.78
N VAL A 13 23.29 57.61 -9.69
CA VAL A 13 24.61 58.14 -9.36
C VAL A 13 24.78 59.52 -9.98
N GLU A 14 25.17 60.49 -9.16
CA GLU A 14 25.56 61.82 -9.61
C GLU A 14 27.08 61.93 -9.52
N MET A 15 27.71 62.42 -10.59
CA MET A 15 29.16 62.66 -10.61
C MET A 15 29.44 64.09 -10.15
N ARG A 16 30.16 64.24 -9.03
CA ARG A 16 30.65 65.55 -8.54
C ARG A 16 32.15 65.48 -8.28
N ASN A 17 32.92 66.42 -8.83
CA ASN A 17 34.37 66.55 -8.59
C ASN A 17 35.15 65.23 -8.71
N ASN A 18 34.91 64.44 -9.77
CA ASN A 18 35.53 63.12 -9.97
C ASN A 18 35.17 62.04 -8.93
N THR A 19 34.18 62.27 -8.09
CA THR A 19 33.64 61.28 -7.15
C THR A 19 32.22 60.88 -7.56
N ALA A 20 31.97 59.57 -7.54
CA ALA A 20 30.64 59.01 -7.78
C ALA A 20 29.83 59.06 -6.49
N GLN A 21 28.76 59.86 -6.48
CA GLN A 21 27.87 60.00 -5.34
C GLN A 21 26.58 59.22 -5.61
N ILE A 22 26.28 58.23 -4.77
CA ILE A 22 25.04 57.45 -4.87
C ILE A 22 23.89 58.29 -4.30
N GLN A 23 22.94 58.67 -5.15
CA GLN A 23 21.74 59.45 -4.80
C GLN A 23 20.59 58.55 -4.34
N LEU A 24 20.39 57.45 -5.05
CA LEU A 24 19.32 56.48 -4.79
C LEU A 24 19.85 55.07 -4.99
N VAL A 25 19.47 54.16 -4.10
CA VAL A 25 19.58 52.72 -4.30
C VAL A 25 18.17 52.15 -4.21
N ASN A 26 17.74 51.48 -5.27
CA ASN A 26 16.54 50.67 -5.28
C ASN A 26 16.95 49.22 -5.51
N ALA A 27 16.88 48.41 -4.45
CA ALA A 27 17.21 46.99 -4.52
C ALA A 27 15.94 46.15 -4.35
N THR A 28 15.79 45.14 -5.21
CA THR A 28 14.68 44.19 -5.17
C THR A 28 15.24 42.77 -5.18
N GLY A 29 14.79 41.97 -4.23
CA GLY A 29 15.14 40.56 -4.10
C GLY A 29 13.90 39.69 -4.15
N GLU A 30 14.00 38.54 -4.80
CA GLU A 30 12.92 37.57 -4.91
C GLU A 30 13.43 36.15 -4.67
N ILE A 31 12.69 35.39 -3.85
CA ILE A 31 12.88 33.95 -3.68
C ILE A 31 11.59 33.30 -4.14
N TYR A 32 11.67 32.47 -5.17
CA TYR A 32 10.53 31.75 -5.76
C TYR A 32 10.69 30.24 -5.54
N ILE A 33 9.63 29.58 -5.11
CA ILE A 33 9.60 28.15 -4.81
C ILE A 33 8.55 27.48 -5.69
N GLN A 34 9.01 26.60 -6.57
CA GLN A 34 8.16 25.83 -7.48
C GLN A 34 8.42 24.33 -7.32
N PRO A 35 7.67 23.65 -6.43
CA PRO A 35 7.90 22.24 -6.18
C PRO A 35 7.51 21.36 -7.38
N PHE A 36 6.43 21.68 -8.09
CA PHE A 36 5.91 20.88 -9.22
C PHE A 36 6.09 21.57 -10.58
N ARG A 37 6.09 20.81 -11.67
CA ARG A 37 6.23 21.38 -13.03
C ARG A 37 5.04 22.29 -13.38
N SER A 38 5.36 23.52 -13.79
CA SER A 38 4.57 24.60 -14.45
C SER A 38 3.16 25.00 -13.95
N LEU A 39 2.45 24.20 -13.14
CA LEU A 39 1.05 24.48 -12.72
C LEU A 39 0.77 24.12 -11.25
N GLY A 40 1.79 23.82 -10.44
CA GLY A 40 1.64 23.80 -8.98
C GLY A 40 1.65 25.22 -8.43
N GLU A 41 0.89 25.47 -7.36
CA GLU A 41 0.96 26.76 -6.65
C GLU A 41 2.39 26.98 -6.12
N GLY A 42 3.05 28.01 -6.67
CA GLY A 42 4.36 28.45 -6.21
C GLY A 42 4.24 29.38 -5.01
N GLN A 43 5.23 29.33 -4.12
CA GLN A 43 5.37 30.32 -3.04
C GLN A 43 6.47 31.30 -3.43
N PHE A 44 6.30 32.57 -3.10
CA PHE A 44 7.32 33.58 -3.34
C PHE A 44 7.52 34.48 -2.12
N PHE A 45 8.72 35.00 -1.98
CA PHE A 45 9.09 36.00 -1.00
C PHE A 45 9.79 37.13 -1.73
N PHE A 46 9.28 38.35 -1.54
CA PHE A 46 9.74 39.54 -2.22
C PHE A 46 10.22 40.57 -1.20
N THR A 47 11.39 41.15 -1.45
CA THR A 47 11.98 42.22 -0.65
C THR A 47 12.28 43.42 -1.52
N LYS A 48 12.03 44.62 -1.00
CA LYS A 48 12.38 45.88 -1.64
C LYS A 48 13.06 46.81 -0.62
N GLN A 49 14.19 47.37 -1.00
CA GLN A 49 14.91 48.40 -0.25
C GLN A 49 15.03 49.66 -1.09
N THR A 50 14.70 50.79 -0.49
CA THR A 50 14.89 52.11 -1.10
C THR A 50 15.75 52.94 -0.16
N ILE A 51 16.98 53.25 -0.56
CA ILE A 51 17.90 54.11 0.19
C ILE A 51 18.06 55.39 -0.61
N LYS A 52 17.65 56.51 -0.04
CA LYS A 52 17.74 57.82 -0.69
C LYS A 52 18.65 58.74 0.11
N LEU A 53 19.62 59.34 -0.56
CA LEU A 53 20.41 60.41 0.03
C LEU A 53 19.54 61.67 0.19
N ILE A 54 19.46 62.19 1.41
CA ILE A 54 18.63 63.38 1.72
C ILE A 54 19.51 64.62 1.80
N GLU A 55 20.61 64.56 2.54
CA GLU A 55 21.51 65.68 2.79
C GLU A 55 22.91 65.15 3.12
N VAL A 56 23.96 65.90 2.76
CA VAL A 56 25.35 65.63 3.18
C VAL A 56 25.79 66.78 4.09
N ARG A 57 26.19 66.47 5.32
CA ARG A 57 26.69 67.45 6.29
C ARG A 57 28.15 67.16 6.62
N ASN A 58 28.97 68.20 6.70
CA ASN A 58 30.32 68.09 7.25
C ASN A 58 30.21 67.92 8.76
N SER A 59 30.85 66.88 9.31
CA SER A 59 30.95 66.64 10.74
C SER A 59 32.37 66.98 11.17
N ASP A 60 32.56 68.16 11.77
CA ASP A 60 33.88 68.62 12.26
C ASP A 60 34.26 68.01 13.61
N GLU A 61 33.41 67.17 14.20
CA GLU A 61 33.69 66.42 15.42
C GLU A 61 33.63 64.90 15.15
N LEU A 62 34.79 64.26 15.05
CA LEU A 62 34.89 62.82 15.33
C LEU A 62 34.63 62.66 16.84
N SER A 63 33.36 62.51 17.22
CA SER A 63 33.03 62.03 18.56
C SER A 63 33.75 60.70 18.77
N SER A 64 34.69 60.70 19.71
CA SER A 64 35.48 59.55 20.12
C SER A 64 34.60 58.51 20.83
N THR A 65 33.74 57.81 20.10
CA THR A 65 33.22 56.52 20.55
C THR A 65 34.23 55.46 20.16
N SER A 66 35.23 55.30 21.01
CA SER A 66 36.18 54.18 21.01
C SER A 66 35.48 52.88 21.39
N ASN A 67 34.50 52.46 20.59
CA ASN A 67 34.17 51.05 20.50
C ASN A 67 34.94 50.55 19.29
N GLU A 68 35.94 49.69 19.50
CA GLU A 68 36.59 48.96 18.42
C GLU A 68 35.49 48.27 17.60
N PHE A 69 35.09 48.88 16.49
CA PHE A 69 34.20 48.24 15.54
C PHE A 69 34.98 47.08 14.95
N ASN A 70 34.65 45.87 15.40
CA ASN A 70 35.19 44.67 14.78
C ASN A 70 34.77 44.66 13.31
N GLY A 71 35.75 44.63 12.40
CA GLY A 71 35.48 44.39 10.99
C GLY A 71 34.83 43.02 10.84
N VAL A 72 33.56 42.98 10.43
CA VAL A 72 32.85 41.74 10.13
C VAL A 72 32.77 41.59 8.61
N SER A 73 32.91 40.35 8.12
CA SER A 73 32.60 40.04 6.72
C SER A 73 31.17 40.46 6.37
N MET A 74 30.97 40.98 5.16
CA MET A 74 29.63 41.29 4.64
C MET A 74 28.82 40.02 4.27
N GLU A 75 29.43 38.83 4.37
CA GLU A 75 28.72 37.57 4.19
C GLU A 75 27.77 37.29 5.36
N TYR A 76 26.51 37.00 5.01
CA TYR A 76 25.51 36.64 6.00
C TYR A 76 25.86 35.29 6.65
N LYS A 77 26.11 35.29 7.96
CA LYS A 77 26.29 34.06 8.73
C LYS A 77 24.93 33.48 9.09
N LEU A 78 24.60 32.35 8.47
CA LEU A 78 23.37 31.62 8.79
C LEU A 78 23.42 31.11 10.24
N PRO A 79 22.33 31.26 11.01
CA PRO A 79 22.26 30.76 12.38
C PRO A 79 22.27 29.22 12.44
N ASP A 80 23.07 28.66 13.37
CA ASP A 80 23.25 27.20 13.51
C ASP A 80 22.07 26.44 14.13
N GLY A 81 21.03 27.11 14.63
CA GLY A 81 19.85 26.40 15.15
C GLY A 81 18.73 27.31 15.60
N ASP A 82 19.06 28.35 16.36
CA ASP A 82 18.09 29.37 16.72
C ASP A 82 18.08 30.50 15.69
N LEU A 83 17.05 30.50 14.85
CA LEU A 83 16.86 31.50 13.80
C LEU A 83 16.55 32.89 14.37
N THR A 84 16.14 32.99 15.65
CA THR A 84 15.94 34.27 16.35
C THR A 84 17.24 34.85 16.90
N GLN A 85 18.33 34.07 16.88
CA GLN A 85 19.65 34.42 17.41
C GLN A 85 19.61 34.83 18.89
N GLY A 86 18.88 34.07 19.72
CA GLY A 86 18.77 34.23 21.16
C GLY A 86 17.62 35.11 21.63
N ARG A 87 16.85 35.72 20.71
CA ARG A 87 15.82 36.71 21.05
C ARG A 87 14.47 36.08 21.45
N GLY A 88 14.16 34.88 20.95
CA GLY A 88 12.85 34.25 21.10
C GLY A 88 12.81 32.92 21.88
N VAL A 89 13.91 32.51 22.53
CA VAL A 89 13.99 31.18 23.18
C VAL A 89 13.35 31.20 24.59
N PRO A 90 12.29 30.41 24.85
CA PRO A 90 11.67 30.34 26.17
C PRO A 90 12.57 29.62 27.20
N SER A 91 12.38 29.92 28.49
CA SER A 91 13.15 29.26 29.56
C SER A 91 12.85 27.75 29.64
N LYS A 92 13.85 26.96 30.04
CA LYS A 92 13.74 25.48 30.14
C LYS A 92 12.56 25.00 31.00
N GLU A 93 12.29 25.65 32.13
CA GLU A 93 11.14 25.31 32.99
C GLU A 93 9.80 25.51 32.27
N LYS A 94 9.67 26.57 31.47
CA LYS A 94 8.47 26.80 30.65
C LYS A 94 8.34 25.74 29.58
N ILE A 95 9.44 25.36 28.92
CA ILE A 95 9.48 24.29 27.90
C ILE A 95 8.96 22.96 28.48
N LEU A 96 9.45 22.54 29.65
CA LEU A 96 9.01 21.29 30.28
C LEU A 96 7.51 21.30 30.63
N LYS A 97 7.00 22.43 31.16
CA LYS A 97 5.56 22.60 31.42
C LYS A 97 4.73 22.52 30.13
N TYR A 98 5.19 23.14 29.05
CA TYR A 98 4.52 23.06 27.75
C TYR A 98 4.51 21.64 27.20
N ILE A 99 5.63 20.90 27.29
CA ILE A 99 5.70 19.51 26.83
C ILE A 99 4.68 18.64 27.56
N SER A 100 4.59 18.73 28.89
CA SER A 100 3.59 17.99 29.67
C SER A 100 2.17 18.32 29.22
N SER A 101 1.86 19.61 29.07
CA SER A 101 0.54 20.07 28.62
C SER A 101 0.20 19.60 27.20
N LEU A 102 1.18 19.57 26.28
CA LEU A 102 0.99 19.12 24.90
C LEU A 102 0.74 17.62 24.84
N LEU A 103 1.50 16.82 25.60
CA LEU A 103 1.30 15.38 25.71
C LEU A 103 -0.07 15.05 26.33
N ASP A 104 -0.46 15.75 27.39
CA ASP A 104 -1.78 15.63 28.00
C ASP A 104 -2.89 15.95 27.00
N ARG A 105 -2.72 17.04 26.23
CA ARG A 105 -3.67 17.45 25.18
C ARG A 105 -3.79 16.39 24.07
N LEU A 106 -2.69 15.77 23.66
CA LEU A 106 -2.72 14.67 22.68
C LEU A 106 -3.49 13.47 23.24
N SER A 107 -3.22 13.09 24.49
CA SER A 107 -3.92 11.98 25.16
C SER A 107 -5.43 12.24 25.28
N GLN A 108 -5.82 13.42 25.78
CA GLN A 108 -7.24 13.83 25.89
C GLN A 108 -7.93 13.83 24.53
N ARG A 109 -7.25 14.31 23.48
CA ARG A 109 -7.83 14.34 22.14
C ARG A 109 -8.11 12.95 21.58
N LEU A 110 -7.28 11.96 21.91
CA LEU A 110 -7.58 10.61 21.52
C LEU A 110 -8.91 10.14 22.15
N GLU A 111 -9.20 10.52 23.40
CA GLU A 111 -10.43 10.18 24.14
C GLU A 111 -11.70 10.80 23.57
N ASN A 112 -11.61 11.96 22.89
CA ASN A 112 -12.76 12.61 22.27
C ASN A 112 -13.41 11.72 21.20
N PRO A 113 -14.68 11.30 21.33
CA PRO A 113 -15.27 10.41 20.34
C PRO A 113 -15.69 11.15 19.06
N GLY A 114 -15.64 10.46 17.92
CA GLY A 114 -16.13 10.96 16.63
C GLY A 114 -15.05 11.49 15.69
N LEU A 115 -15.39 11.52 14.40
CA LEU A 115 -14.57 12.11 13.34
C LEU A 115 -14.47 13.63 13.51
N ASP A 116 -13.25 14.13 13.57
CA ASP A 116 -12.97 15.56 13.56
C ASP A 116 -13.31 16.15 12.18
N ILE A 117 -14.20 17.12 12.15
CA ILE A 117 -14.63 17.86 10.95
C ILE A 117 -14.48 19.39 11.10
N HIS A 118 -14.24 19.85 12.34
CA HIS A 118 -14.03 21.27 12.63
C HIS A 118 -12.63 21.67 12.16
N ILE A 119 -12.54 22.76 11.39
CA ILE A 119 -11.30 23.20 10.72
C ILE A 119 -10.15 23.40 11.70
N ASP A 120 -10.41 23.99 12.87
CA ASP A 120 -9.38 24.24 13.90
C ASP A 120 -8.85 22.94 14.51
N ASN A 121 -9.71 21.92 14.64
CA ASN A 121 -9.28 20.60 15.09
C ASN A 121 -8.50 19.88 13.99
N LEU A 122 -8.95 20.00 12.73
CA LEU A 122 -8.28 19.38 11.59
C LEU A 122 -6.84 19.87 11.45
N HIS A 123 -6.57 21.17 11.61
CA HIS A 123 -5.22 21.74 11.43
C HIS A 123 -4.42 21.89 12.74
N ASN A 124 -4.55 20.94 13.66
CA ASN A 124 -3.92 21.02 14.97
C ASN A 124 -2.42 20.68 14.90
N ARG A 125 -1.57 21.57 15.42
CA ARG A 125 -0.10 21.47 15.33
C ARG A 125 0.57 20.92 16.59
N THR A 126 -0.17 20.28 17.49
CA THR A 126 0.33 19.85 18.81
C THR A 126 1.59 18.98 18.68
N ILE A 127 1.63 18.05 17.71
CA ILE A 127 2.80 17.18 17.47
C ILE A 127 4.01 17.98 16.99
N SER A 128 3.84 18.85 16.00
CA SER A 128 4.94 19.68 15.48
C SER A 128 5.49 20.61 16.57
N ILE A 129 4.63 21.19 17.40
CA ILE A 129 5.01 22.04 18.54
C ILE A 129 5.73 21.21 19.61
N LEU A 130 5.25 20.00 19.89
CA LEU A 130 5.88 19.08 20.84
C LEU A 130 7.31 18.72 20.39
N LEU A 131 7.49 18.35 19.11
CA LEU A 131 8.80 18.04 18.54
C LEU A 131 9.75 19.25 18.57
N HIS A 132 9.23 20.45 18.33
CA HIS A 132 10.01 21.69 18.43
C HIS A 132 10.55 21.91 19.85
N TYR A 133 9.69 21.79 20.87
CA TYR A 133 10.10 21.99 22.26
C TYR A 133 11.02 20.90 22.79
N LEU A 134 10.74 19.63 22.46
CA LEU A 134 11.63 18.51 22.79
C LEU A 134 13.02 18.67 22.18
N GLY A 135 13.14 19.35 21.04
CA GLY A 135 14.43 19.66 20.38
C GLY A 135 15.36 20.57 21.16
N TYR A 136 14.86 21.34 22.14
CA TYR A 136 15.69 22.19 23.01
C TYR A 136 16.22 21.48 24.26
N LEU A 137 15.71 20.28 24.56
CA LEU A 137 16.10 19.55 25.76
C LEU A 137 17.45 18.86 25.57
N ASN A 138 18.28 18.91 26.61
CA ASN A 138 19.49 18.11 26.66
C ASN A 138 19.20 16.69 27.18
N ARG A 139 20.21 15.82 27.17
CA ARG A 139 20.07 14.43 27.62
C ARG A 139 19.54 14.29 29.06
N SER A 140 19.98 15.12 30.00
CA SER A 140 19.49 15.08 31.39
C SER A 140 18.03 15.56 31.49
N ASP A 141 17.66 16.58 30.71
CA ASP A 141 16.30 17.11 30.67
C ASP A 141 15.32 16.06 30.11
N LEU A 142 15.74 15.32 29.08
CA LEU A 142 14.98 14.20 28.49
C LEU A 142 14.81 13.03 29.48
N GLU A 143 15.86 12.69 30.22
CA GLU A 143 15.77 11.66 31.27
C GLU A 143 14.81 12.10 32.40
N GLY A 144 14.88 13.36 32.82
CA GLY A 144 13.96 13.95 33.78
C GLY A 144 12.51 13.91 33.29
N ALA A 145 12.28 14.29 32.03
CA ALA A 145 10.95 14.20 31.40
C ALA A 145 10.43 12.76 31.37
N TYR A 146 11.27 11.79 30.99
CA TYR A 146 10.89 10.38 30.97
C TYR A 146 10.54 9.85 32.38
N LYS A 147 11.32 10.20 33.41
CA LYS A 147 11.06 9.82 34.80
C LYS A 147 9.76 10.44 35.33
N ASN A 148 9.43 11.67 34.94
CA ASN A 148 8.22 12.35 35.36
C ASN A 148 6.94 11.78 34.71
N ILE A 149 7.08 11.01 33.62
CA ILE A 149 5.99 10.26 32.98
C ILE A 149 5.87 8.86 33.64
N SER A 150 5.97 8.82 34.98
CA SER A 150 5.90 7.59 35.78
C SER A 150 4.47 7.32 36.23
N GLY A 151 3.80 6.40 35.54
CA GLY A 151 2.49 5.94 35.98
C GLY A 151 1.97 4.76 35.17
N THR A 152 0.99 4.05 35.73
CA THR A 152 0.41 2.85 35.15
C THR A 152 -1.04 3.06 34.71
N SER A 153 -1.58 4.27 34.84
CA SER A 153 -2.90 4.55 34.29
C SER A 153 -2.86 4.50 32.76
N TYR A 154 -4.01 4.23 32.16
CA TYR A 154 -4.17 4.17 30.71
C TYR A 154 -3.71 5.46 30.00
N LYS A 155 -3.96 6.61 30.63
CA LYS A 155 -3.52 7.92 30.16
C LYS A 155 -2.00 8.07 30.23
N GLU A 156 -1.38 7.72 31.36
CA GLU A 156 0.07 7.82 31.54
C GLU A 156 0.82 6.87 30.60
N GLU A 157 0.31 5.66 30.38
CA GLU A 157 0.85 4.74 29.37
C GLU A 157 0.78 5.34 27.97
N THR A 158 -0.36 5.95 27.61
CA THR A 158 -0.54 6.65 26.33
C THR A 158 0.49 7.76 26.15
N VAL A 159 0.69 8.59 27.19
CA VAL A 159 1.66 9.69 27.19
C VAL A 159 3.09 9.15 27.07
N ARG A 160 3.44 8.09 27.79
CA ARG A 160 4.75 7.43 27.71
C ARG A 160 5.02 6.89 26.32
N ASN A 161 4.05 6.21 25.71
CA ASN A 161 4.17 5.67 24.36
C ASN A 161 4.41 6.80 23.35
N MET A 162 3.62 7.89 23.42
CA MET A 162 3.83 9.05 22.56
C MET A 162 5.21 9.69 22.75
N PHE A 163 5.67 9.86 24.00
CA PHE A 163 6.99 10.41 24.29
C PHE A 163 8.10 9.58 23.64
N LEU A 164 8.07 8.26 23.83
CA LEU A 164 9.06 7.36 23.22
C LEU A 164 9.04 7.42 21.68
N GLU A 165 7.85 7.43 21.07
CA GLU A 165 7.71 7.57 19.61
C GLU A 165 8.24 8.91 19.08
N THR A 166 8.20 9.98 19.89
CA THR A 166 8.78 11.27 19.47
C THR A 166 10.30 11.31 19.51
N LEU A 167 10.98 10.48 20.31
CA LEU A 167 12.42 10.59 20.54
C LEU A 167 13.24 10.55 19.23
N PRO A 168 13.07 9.55 18.33
CA PRO A 168 13.82 9.52 17.07
C PRO A 168 13.49 10.73 16.19
N GLN A 169 12.23 11.17 16.21
CA GLN A 169 11.68 12.22 15.36
C GLN A 169 12.23 13.63 15.67
N ILE A 170 12.75 13.85 16.89
CA ILE A 170 13.39 15.10 17.30
C ILE A 170 14.67 15.34 16.48
N GLY A 171 15.47 14.28 16.26
CA GLY A 171 16.65 14.32 15.40
C GLY A 171 17.88 15.06 15.96
N THR A 172 17.93 15.33 17.27
CA THR A 172 19.08 15.96 17.94
C THR A 172 20.08 14.93 18.46
N LYS A 173 21.35 15.37 18.62
CA LYS A 173 22.42 14.60 19.27
C LYS A 173 22.00 14.06 20.63
N GLU A 174 21.42 14.93 21.46
CA GLU A 174 20.99 14.63 22.82
C GLU A 174 19.92 13.54 22.86
N SER A 175 18.94 13.58 21.94
CA SER A 175 17.91 12.53 21.83
C SER A 175 18.49 11.19 21.39
N ALA A 176 19.41 11.20 20.41
CA ALA A 176 20.07 9.98 19.94
C ALA A 176 20.86 9.27 21.06
N LEU A 177 21.59 10.03 21.87
CA LEU A 177 22.32 9.49 23.02
C LEU A 177 21.39 9.00 24.13
N PHE A 178 20.27 9.69 24.35
CA PHE A 178 19.26 9.23 25.30
C PHE A 178 18.57 7.93 24.86
N ILE A 179 18.31 7.75 23.56
CA ILE A 179 17.82 6.48 23.00
C ILE A 179 18.81 5.35 23.29
N LEU A 180 20.11 5.59 23.07
CA LEU A 180 21.15 4.61 23.40
C LEU A 180 21.11 4.21 24.88
N ASP A 181 20.96 5.18 25.79
CA ASP A 181 20.83 4.90 27.23
C ASP A 181 19.65 4.02 27.57
N LEU A 182 18.46 4.34 27.03
CA LEU A 182 17.24 3.58 27.29
C LEU A 182 17.42 2.10 26.92
N ILE A 183 18.15 1.83 25.84
CA ILE A 183 18.37 0.49 25.31
C ILE A 183 19.46 -0.23 26.11
N GLN A 184 20.61 0.42 26.37
CA GLN A 184 21.71 -0.17 27.15
C GLN A 184 21.28 -0.49 28.58
N GLN A 185 20.48 0.38 29.20
CA GLN A 185 19.97 0.22 30.56
C GLN A 185 18.70 -0.65 30.62
N GLN A 186 18.23 -1.19 29.48
CA GLN A 186 17.03 -2.01 29.37
C GLN A 186 15.77 -1.38 30.00
N LYS A 187 15.65 -0.05 29.90
CA LYS A 187 14.49 0.71 30.41
C LYS A 187 13.26 0.59 29.49
N VAL A 188 13.40 0.02 28.31
CA VAL A 188 12.33 -0.18 27.33
C VAL A 188 12.26 -1.64 26.87
N SER A 189 11.08 -2.08 26.42
CA SER A 189 10.88 -3.44 25.89
C SER A 189 11.73 -3.67 24.62
N GLY A 190 12.04 -4.93 24.30
CA GLY A 190 12.79 -5.26 23.08
C GLY A 190 12.12 -4.76 21.79
N ILE A 191 10.79 -4.85 21.71
CA ILE A 191 10.03 -4.33 20.57
C ILE A 191 10.15 -2.80 20.46
N THR A 192 10.04 -2.09 21.58
CA THR A 192 10.22 -0.63 21.62
C THR A 192 11.66 -0.24 21.26
N ALA A 193 12.67 -0.96 21.74
CA ALA A 193 14.07 -0.74 21.40
C ALA A 193 14.31 -0.88 19.88
N MET A 194 13.81 -1.95 19.26
CA MET A 194 13.91 -2.15 17.81
C MET A 194 13.26 -1.01 17.01
N GLN A 195 12.12 -0.49 17.49
CA GLN A 195 11.41 0.62 16.83
C GLN A 195 12.21 1.92 16.89
N LEU A 196 12.75 2.25 18.06
CA LEU A 196 13.62 3.42 18.24
C LEU A 196 14.86 3.32 17.34
N LEU A 197 15.54 2.16 17.31
CA LEU A 197 16.73 1.92 16.49
C LEU A 197 16.43 1.97 14.98
N THR A 198 15.30 1.43 14.56
CA THR A 198 14.88 1.43 13.15
C THR A 198 14.65 2.84 12.61
N GLN A 199 14.10 3.75 13.44
CA GLN A 199 13.81 5.12 13.02
C GLN A 199 15.03 6.05 13.18
N LEU A 200 15.82 5.88 14.23
CA LEU A 200 16.93 6.76 14.62
C LEU A 200 17.79 7.29 13.45
N PRO A 201 18.36 6.45 12.55
CA PRO A 201 19.32 6.94 11.56
C PRO A 201 18.68 7.80 10.46
N PHE A 202 17.36 7.70 10.27
CA PHE A 202 16.64 8.46 9.23
C PHE A 202 16.24 9.87 9.67
N HIS A 203 16.22 10.14 10.98
CA HIS A 203 15.72 11.40 11.54
C HIS A 203 16.80 12.33 12.11
N ILE A 204 18.08 11.91 12.19
CA ILE A 204 19.17 12.80 12.60
C ILE A 204 19.26 14.01 11.65
N ARG A 205 19.11 15.22 12.19
CA ARG A 205 19.08 16.47 11.41
C ARG A 205 20.46 16.97 11.04
N LYS A 206 21.42 16.84 11.97
CA LYS A 206 22.82 17.25 11.82
C LYS A 206 23.74 16.07 12.13
N PRO A 207 24.04 15.22 11.14
CA PRO A 207 25.02 14.16 11.29
C PRO A 207 26.41 14.76 11.47
N ASP A 208 27.15 14.31 12.47
CA ASP A 208 28.54 14.70 12.68
C ASP A 208 29.36 13.50 13.19
N VAL A 209 30.67 13.57 12.98
CA VAL A 209 31.61 12.49 13.31
C VAL A 209 31.65 12.19 14.81
N GLN A 210 31.52 13.19 15.67
CA GLN A 210 31.56 13.00 17.12
C GLN A 210 30.33 12.24 17.61
N LEU A 211 29.15 12.54 17.05
CA LEU A 211 27.93 11.80 17.32
C LEU A 211 28.04 10.35 16.84
N LEU A 212 28.59 10.12 15.64
CA LEU A 212 28.82 8.76 15.13
C LEU A 212 29.67 7.93 16.09
N VAL A 213 30.82 8.44 16.53
CA VAL A 213 31.70 7.77 17.52
C VAL A 213 30.96 7.51 18.83
N SER A 214 30.16 8.47 19.31
CA SER A 214 29.39 8.33 20.55
C SER A 214 28.30 7.24 20.46
N LEU A 215 27.83 6.90 19.26
CA LEU A 215 26.83 5.85 19.01
C LEU A 215 27.45 4.49 18.65
N GLN A 216 28.77 4.38 18.56
CA GLN A 216 29.49 3.12 18.35
C GLN A 216 29.12 1.98 19.32
N PRO A 217 28.75 2.24 20.60
CA PRO A 217 28.27 1.19 21.50
C PRO A 217 27.04 0.41 20.99
N LEU A 218 26.32 0.90 19.97
CA LEU A 218 25.26 0.13 19.29
C LEU A 218 25.75 -1.18 18.66
N LEU A 219 27.04 -1.28 18.32
CA LEU A 219 27.66 -2.50 17.80
C LEU A 219 27.87 -3.58 18.88
N THR A 220 27.90 -3.18 20.15
CA THR A 220 28.30 -4.01 21.30
C THR A 220 27.27 -3.94 22.43
N LEU A 221 25.98 -3.94 22.05
CA LEU A 221 24.89 -3.96 23.02
C LEU A 221 24.97 -5.19 23.96
N PRO A 222 24.57 -5.06 25.24
CA PRO A 222 24.75 -6.12 26.25
C PRO A 222 24.14 -7.47 25.85
N GLU A 223 24.72 -8.58 26.30
CA GLU A 223 24.18 -9.92 26.00
C GLU A 223 22.78 -10.16 26.56
N ALA A 224 22.44 -9.48 27.66
CA ALA A 224 21.11 -9.49 28.23
C ALA A 224 20.04 -8.88 27.29
N SER A 225 20.43 -8.13 26.26
CA SER A 225 19.50 -7.61 25.25
C SER A 225 19.14 -8.71 24.25
N PRO A 226 17.85 -8.80 23.82
CA PRO A 226 17.41 -9.79 22.83
C PRO A 226 18.27 -9.76 21.55
N PRO A 227 18.52 -10.91 20.90
CA PRO A 227 19.36 -10.98 19.71
C PRO A 227 18.84 -10.07 18.58
N GLU A 228 17.54 -9.91 18.45
CA GLU A 228 16.91 -9.02 17.46
C GLU A 228 17.28 -7.55 17.70
N VAL A 229 17.30 -7.10 18.96
CA VAL A 229 17.69 -5.72 19.33
C VAL A 229 19.17 -5.49 18.99
N ARG A 230 20.04 -6.45 19.32
CA ARG A 230 21.47 -6.38 19.00
C ARG A 230 21.70 -6.33 17.49
N ASN A 231 20.99 -7.16 16.74
CA ASN A 231 21.07 -7.19 15.28
C ASN A 231 20.59 -5.87 14.66
N THR A 232 19.48 -5.29 15.13
CA THR A 232 19.02 -3.96 14.69
C THR A 232 20.04 -2.88 15.01
N GLY A 233 20.72 -2.93 16.17
CA GLY A 233 21.80 -1.99 16.52
C GLY A 233 22.93 -1.96 15.50
N ILE A 234 23.36 -3.14 15.01
CA ILE A 234 24.40 -3.29 13.98
C ILE A 234 23.96 -2.66 12.64
N LEU A 235 22.72 -2.92 12.23
CA LEU A 235 22.15 -2.39 10.98
C LEU A 235 21.97 -0.86 11.05
N THR A 236 21.50 -0.36 12.19
CA THR A 236 21.34 1.07 12.46
C THR A 236 22.67 1.80 12.38
N PHE A 237 23.73 1.26 13.00
CA PHE A 237 25.05 1.87 12.95
C PHE A 237 25.63 1.95 11.53
N GLY A 238 25.44 0.92 10.70
CA GLY A 238 25.81 0.95 9.28
C GLY A 238 25.14 2.08 8.51
N THR A 239 23.88 2.36 8.83
CA THR A 239 23.14 3.49 8.23
C THR A 239 23.63 4.85 8.76
N LEU A 240 24.01 4.94 10.05
CA LEU A 240 24.59 6.15 10.63
C LEU A 240 25.94 6.52 9.97
N ILE A 241 26.77 5.52 9.66
CA ILE A 241 28.02 5.72 8.91
C ILE A 241 27.70 6.34 7.54
N TYR A 242 26.75 5.77 6.79
CA TYR A 242 26.33 6.35 5.50
C TYR A 242 25.88 7.80 5.64
N ARG A 243 24.97 8.09 6.58
CA ARG A 243 24.39 9.43 6.74
C ARG A 243 25.44 10.48 7.12
N THR A 244 26.40 10.10 7.97
CA THR A 244 27.47 10.99 8.45
C THR A 244 28.53 11.20 7.36
N CYS A 245 29.03 10.11 6.78
CA CYS A 245 30.13 10.18 5.81
C CYS A 245 29.71 10.64 4.42
N LEU A 246 28.40 10.64 4.11
CA LEU A 246 27.88 11.33 2.92
C LEU A 246 28.05 12.86 3.02
N ILE A 247 28.05 13.43 4.24
CA ILE A 247 28.35 14.85 4.46
C ILE A 247 29.87 15.04 4.51
N PHE A 248 30.52 14.42 5.50
CA PHE A 248 31.96 14.47 5.66
C PHE A 248 32.45 13.43 6.67
N CYS A 249 33.44 12.62 6.26
CA CYS A 249 34.27 11.80 7.14
C CYS A 249 35.72 11.80 6.60
N PRO A 250 36.74 11.68 7.47
CA PRO A 250 38.08 11.31 7.03
C PRO A 250 38.03 9.97 6.28
N TYR A 251 38.77 9.87 5.17
CA TYR A 251 38.78 8.65 4.36
C TYR A 251 39.23 7.42 5.17
N GLU A 252 40.25 7.59 6.02
CA GLU A 252 40.76 6.54 6.92
C GLU A 252 39.67 6.00 7.85
N MET A 253 38.89 6.89 8.46
CA MET A 253 37.78 6.49 9.34
C MET A 253 36.70 5.69 8.61
N LEU A 254 36.34 6.08 7.39
CA LEU A 254 35.37 5.33 6.60
C LEU A 254 35.93 3.94 6.25
N ASP A 255 37.19 3.85 5.85
CA ASP A 255 37.83 2.58 5.52
C ASP A 255 37.93 1.66 6.74
N ASP A 256 38.27 2.20 7.92
CA ASP A 256 38.30 1.45 9.19
C ASP A 256 36.94 0.87 9.55
N TYR A 257 35.85 1.63 9.39
CA TYR A 257 34.50 1.11 9.62
C TYR A 257 34.11 0.04 8.60
N VAL A 258 34.45 0.23 7.32
CA VAL A 258 34.16 -0.77 6.29
C VAL A 258 34.93 -2.07 6.58
N ARG A 259 36.21 -1.98 6.97
CA ARG A 259 37.03 -3.13 7.39
C ARG A 259 36.47 -3.78 8.64
N LEU A 260 36.05 -3.03 9.65
CA LEU A 260 35.43 -3.57 10.86
C LEU A 260 34.24 -4.48 10.54
N TYR A 261 33.33 -4.05 9.66
CA TYR A 261 32.18 -4.87 9.26
C TYR A 261 32.60 -6.12 8.47
N LEU A 262 33.61 -5.99 7.60
CA LEU A 262 34.18 -7.12 6.86
C LEU A 262 34.84 -8.14 7.79
N ASP A 263 35.67 -7.67 8.73
CA ASP A 263 36.34 -8.51 9.72
C ASP A 263 35.30 -9.27 10.55
N LYS A 264 34.27 -8.58 11.06
CA LYS A 264 33.18 -9.22 11.81
C LYS A 264 32.36 -10.23 11.00
N PHE A 265 32.20 -9.99 9.69
CA PHE A 265 31.62 -10.96 8.77
C PHE A 265 32.50 -12.22 8.66
N THR A 266 33.82 -12.04 8.46
CA THR A 266 34.76 -13.17 8.28
C THR A 266 35.02 -13.96 9.57
N GLU A 267 35.04 -13.31 10.73
CA GLU A 267 35.22 -13.94 12.05
C GLU A 267 34.04 -14.81 12.47
N SER A 268 32.83 -14.52 11.98
CA SER A 268 31.61 -15.21 12.38
C SER A 268 31.44 -16.53 11.63
N ASN A 269 31.15 -17.63 12.32
CA ASN A 269 30.81 -18.91 11.68
C ASN A 269 29.30 -19.19 11.59
N VAL A 270 28.48 -18.37 12.22
CA VAL A 270 27.01 -18.53 12.24
C VAL A 270 26.40 -17.76 11.07
N TYR A 271 25.52 -18.43 10.32
CA TYR A 271 24.85 -17.86 9.14
C TYR A 271 24.16 -16.53 9.45
N ASP A 272 23.33 -16.51 10.50
CA ASP A 272 22.53 -15.35 10.90
C ASP A 272 23.43 -14.15 11.18
N LYS A 273 24.54 -14.37 11.90
CA LYS A 273 25.49 -13.30 12.22
C LYS A 273 26.23 -12.82 10.98
N LYS A 274 26.66 -13.72 10.09
CA LYS A 274 27.22 -13.34 8.78
C LYS A 274 26.23 -12.50 7.97
N MET A 275 24.96 -12.89 7.91
CA MET A 275 23.90 -12.15 7.22
C MET A 275 23.76 -10.72 7.79
N ILE A 276 23.71 -10.56 9.11
CA ILE A 276 23.60 -9.24 9.74
C ILE A 276 24.81 -8.35 9.41
N TRP A 277 26.04 -8.87 9.51
CA TRP A 277 27.24 -8.08 9.21
C TRP A 277 27.33 -7.72 7.72
N LEU A 278 26.93 -8.62 6.83
CA LEU A 278 26.86 -8.37 5.39
C LEU A 278 25.82 -7.27 5.05
N GLU A 279 24.63 -7.33 5.64
CA GLU A 279 23.59 -6.29 5.45
C GLU A 279 23.96 -4.97 6.13
N GLY A 280 24.67 -5.03 7.26
CA GLY A 280 25.25 -3.85 7.90
C GLY A 280 26.31 -3.17 7.04
N LEU A 281 27.19 -3.95 6.41
CA LEU A 281 28.17 -3.49 5.43
C LEU A 281 27.46 -2.88 4.21
N SER A 282 26.40 -3.55 3.72
CA SER A 282 25.53 -3.06 2.65
C SER A 282 24.89 -1.71 2.98
N ASN A 283 24.53 -1.45 4.24
CA ASN A 283 23.97 -0.16 4.67
C ASN A 283 24.96 1.01 4.53
N ILE A 284 26.27 0.75 4.61
CA ILE A 284 27.30 1.79 4.50
C ILE A 284 27.31 2.41 3.11
N GLN A 285 27.19 1.62 2.03
CA GLN A 285 27.11 2.04 0.61
C GLN A 285 28.21 2.98 0.07
N LEU A 286 29.18 3.36 0.89
CA LEU A 286 30.25 4.30 0.58
C LEU A 286 31.61 3.59 0.60
N GLY A 287 32.63 4.23 0.03
CA GLY A 287 33.97 3.68 -0.02
C GLY A 287 34.04 2.39 -0.85
N ARG A 288 34.78 1.41 -0.34
CA ARG A 288 35.13 0.16 -1.04
C ARG A 288 34.16 -0.99 -0.80
N VAL A 289 32.94 -0.71 -0.33
CA VAL A 289 31.93 -1.73 0.01
C VAL A 289 31.65 -2.68 -1.15
N VAL A 290 31.45 -2.17 -2.37
CA VAL A 290 31.17 -3.02 -3.55
C VAL A 290 32.34 -3.97 -3.82
N GLU A 291 33.56 -3.46 -3.78
CA GLU A 291 34.79 -4.24 -4.01
C GLU A 291 34.97 -5.34 -2.94
N PHE A 292 34.40 -5.18 -1.74
CA PHE A 292 34.39 -6.22 -0.71
C PHE A 292 33.22 -7.20 -0.84
N LEU A 293 32.07 -6.78 -1.38
CA LEU A 293 30.94 -7.68 -1.66
C LEU A 293 31.21 -8.60 -2.86
N GLU A 294 32.00 -8.15 -3.83
CA GLU A 294 32.36 -8.89 -5.03
C GLU A 294 33.04 -10.25 -4.80
N PRO A 295 34.12 -10.36 -4.00
CA PRO A 295 34.73 -11.66 -3.71
C PRO A 295 33.75 -12.60 -3.02
N ILE A 296 32.84 -12.08 -2.19
CA ILE A 296 31.79 -12.85 -1.53
C ILE A 296 30.77 -13.38 -2.56
N ALA A 297 30.32 -12.56 -3.50
CA ALA A 297 29.37 -12.96 -4.55
C ALA A 297 29.97 -13.92 -5.60
N SER A 298 31.30 -13.87 -5.78
CA SER A 298 32.02 -14.64 -6.80
C SER A 298 31.87 -16.17 -6.68
N GLY A 299 32.03 -16.88 -7.81
CA GLY A 299 31.98 -18.35 -7.88
C GLY A 299 33.04 -19.09 -7.07
N ASN A 300 34.14 -18.41 -6.71
CA ASN A 300 35.27 -18.99 -6.00
C ASN A 300 35.19 -18.80 -4.48
N SER A 301 34.12 -18.18 -3.98
CA SER A 301 33.89 -17.96 -2.56
C SER A 301 33.63 -19.27 -1.83
N VAL A 302 34.19 -19.42 -0.63
CA VAL A 302 33.89 -20.53 0.31
C VAL A 302 32.51 -20.38 0.97
N GLU A 303 31.85 -19.24 0.79
CA GLU A 303 30.56 -18.95 1.39
C GLU A 303 29.41 -19.76 0.75
N SER A 304 28.36 -19.98 1.52
CA SER A 304 27.17 -20.67 1.03
C SER A 304 26.51 -19.92 -0.13
N ARG A 305 25.84 -20.66 -1.03
CA ARG A 305 25.08 -20.07 -2.15
C ARG A 305 24.11 -18.96 -1.70
N HIS A 306 23.58 -19.05 -0.48
CA HIS A 306 22.64 -18.09 0.08
C HIS A 306 23.33 -16.76 0.41
N LEU A 307 24.49 -16.78 1.06
CA LEU A 307 25.29 -15.58 1.32
C LEU A 307 25.84 -14.97 0.04
N ARG A 308 26.25 -15.79 -0.94
CA ARG A 308 26.69 -15.31 -2.26
C ARG A 308 25.58 -14.53 -2.96
N ALA A 309 24.35 -15.05 -2.96
CA ALA A 309 23.18 -14.38 -3.53
C ALA A 309 22.85 -13.10 -2.78
N LEU A 310 22.93 -13.13 -1.45
CA LEU A 310 22.68 -11.96 -0.65
C LEU A 310 23.71 -10.85 -0.88
N ALA A 311 25.00 -11.19 -1.03
CA ALA A 311 26.06 -10.24 -1.37
C ALA A 311 25.84 -9.58 -2.75
N ALA A 312 25.31 -10.36 -3.71
CA ALA A 312 24.88 -9.81 -5.00
C ALA A 312 23.74 -8.79 -4.83
N TRP A 313 22.68 -9.14 -4.11
CA TRP A 313 21.56 -8.22 -3.83
C TRP A 313 21.99 -6.98 -3.03
N ALA A 314 22.95 -7.12 -2.11
CA ALA A 314 23.54 -6.03 -1.34
C ALA A 314 24.29 -5.00 -2.22
N SER A 315 24.72 -5.39 -3.43
CA SER A 315 25.35 -4.49 -4.39
C SER A 315 24.35 -3.64 -5.17
N LEU A 316 23.04 -3.90 -5.06
CA LEU A 316 22.00 -3.23 -5.83
C LEU A 316 21.96 -1.70 -5.63
N PRO A 317 22.05 -1.15 -4.39
CA PRO A 317 21.97 0.28 -4.16
C PRO A 317 23.12 1.09 -4.80
N THR A 318 24.29 0.48 -4.93
CA THR A 318 25.51 1.11 -5.46
C THR A 318 25.76 0.78 -6.94
N ALA A 319 24.97 -0.12 -7.53
CA ALA A 319 25.20 -0.62 -8.89
C ALA A 319 25.16 0.47 -9.97
N THR A 320 24.32 1.50 -9.78
CA THR A 320 24.23 2.65 -10.70
C THR A 320 25.43 3.58 -10.61
N LEU A 321 26.14 3.59 -9.48
CA LEU A 321 27.28 4.47 -9.20
C LEU A 321 28.62 3.86 -9.63
N ARG A 322 28.74 2.53 -9.60
CA ARG A 322 29.97 1.80 -9.93
C ARG A 322 29.81 0.75 -11.04
N PRO A 323 29.33 1.14 -12.24
CA PRO A 323 29.17 0.21 -13.35
C PRO A 323 30.50 -0.35 -13.92
N ASP A 324 31.62 0.26 -13.53
CA ASP A 324 33.00 -0.17 -13.81
C ASP A 324 33.37 -1.47 -13.09
N VAL A 325 32.85 -1.69 -11.87
CA VAL A 325 33.15 -2.89 -11.06
C VAL A 325 32.06 -3.95 -11.18
N ILE A 326 30.80 -3.53 -11.24
CA ILE A 326 29.64 -4.42 -11.41
C ILE A 326 29.77 -5.27 -12.70
N TYR A 327 30.11 -4.65 -13.83
CA TYR A 327 30.09 -5.37 -15.10
C TYR A 327 31.12 -6.53 -15.16
N PRO A 328 32.41 -6.32 -14.82
CA PRO A 328 33.40 -7.40 -14.80
C PRO A 328 33.09 -8.56 -13.85
N VAL A 329 32.43 -8.30 -12.71
CA VAL A 329 32.15 -9.35 -11.71
C VAL A 329 30.90 -10.16 -12.05
N TYR A 330 29.82 -9.48 -12.44
CA TYR A 330 28.53 -10.15 -12.61
C TYR A 330 28.34 -10.74 -14.01
N TRP A 331 29.07 -10.26 -15.04
CA TRP A 331 29.02 -10.87 -16.37
C TRP A 331 29.48 -12.35 -16.37
N PRO A 332 30.63 -12.72 -15.78
CA PRO A 332 31.04 -14.12 -15.62
C PRO A 332 30.01 -15.00 -14.89
N ILE A 333 29.36 -14.47 -13.85
CA ILE A 333 28.33 -15.17 -13.07
C ILE A 333 27.10 -15.47 -13.94
N LEU A 334 26.65 -14.51 -14.75
CA LEU A 334 25.53 -14.70 -15.67
C LEU A 334 25.82 -15.77 -16.72
N VAL A 335 27.02 -15.75 -17.31
CA VAL A 335 27.37 -16.64 -18.42
C VAL A 335 27.64 -18.09 -17.98
N ASN A 336 28.03 -18.30 -16.71
CA ASN A 336 28.27 -19.61 -16.15
C ASN A 336 26.98 -20.42 -16.00
N ARG A 337 26.78 -21.42 -16.88
CA ARG A 337 25.58 -22.28 -16.87
C ARG A 337 25.52 -23.24 -15.68
N SER A 338 26.64 -23.50 -15.01
CA SER A 338 26.69 -24.32 -13.79
C SER A 338 26.29 -23.54 -12.54
N GLU A 339 26.15 -22.21 -12.64
CA GLU A 339 25.76 -21.37 -11.52
C GLU A 339 24.25 -21.48 -11.22
N HIS A 340 23.89 -21.29 -9.95
CA HIS A 340 22.50 -21.34 -9.51
C HIS A 340 21.64 -20.26 -10.19
N LEU A 341 20.38 -20.59 -10.52
CA LEU A 341 19.46 -19.65 -11.19
C LEU A 341 19.31 -18.33 -10.42
N GLU A 342 19.23 -18.38 -9.10
CA GLU A 342 19.14 -17.19 -8.25
C GLU A 342 20.31 -16.22 -8.46
N MET A 343 21.54 -16.75 -8.46
CA MET A 343 22.76 -15.97 -8.71
C MET A 343 22.77 -15.37 -10.12
N ARG A 344 22.38 -16.16 -11.12
CA ARG A 344 22.31 -15.69 -12.53
C ARG A 344 21.26 -14.58 -12.70
N ILE A 345 20.13 -14.66 -12.00
CA ILE A 345 19.10 -13.62 -11.98
C ILE A 345 19.58 -12.36 -11.25
N ALA A 346 20.26 -12.51 -10.10
CA ALA A 346 20.83 -11.37 -9.38
C ALA A 346 21.86 -10.64 -10.27
N ALA A 347 22.76 -11.39 -10.91
CA ALA A 347 23.73 -10.87 -11.87
C ALA A 347 23.06 -10.16 -13.06
N LEU A 348 22.05 -10.79 -13.68
CA LEU A 348 21.28 -10.17 -14.77
C LEU A 348 20.61 -8.86 -14.32
N THR A 349 20.05 -8.84 -13.11
CA THR A 349 19.40 -7.66 -12.55
C THR A 349 20.41 -6.53 -12.37
N LEU A 350 21.56 -6.79 -11.74
CA LEU A 350 22.64 -5.83 -11.53
C LEU A 350 23.15 -5.25 -12.86
N LEU A 351 23.35 -6.10 -13.88
CA LEU A 351 23.81 -5.68 -15.20
C LEU A 351 22.79 -4.78 -15.94
N ILE A 352 21.49 -4.97 -15.71
CA ILE A 352 20.42 -4.16 -16.31
C ILE A 352 20.27 -2.82 -15.59
N VAL A 353 20.39 -2.80 -14.26
CA VAL A 353 20.19 -1.57 -13.47
C VAL A 353 21.45 -0.71 -13.35
N SER A 354 22.65 -1.25 -13.61
CA SER A 354 23.93 -0.53 -13.59
C SER A 354 24.13 0.41 -14.80
N ASN A 355 23.10 1.16 -15.17
CA ASN A 355 23.06 2.11 -16.29
C ASN A 355 23.76 1.57 -17.56
N PRO A 356 23.29 0.44 -18.15
CA PRO A 356 23.99 -0.21 -19.24
C PRO A 356 23.97 0.65 -20.50
N THR A 357 25.10 0.71 -21.20
CA THR A 357 25.13 1.26 -22.56
C THR A 357 24.28 0.40 -23.50
N ALA A 358 23.81 0.97 -24.62
CA ALA A 358 23.03 0.22 -25.61
C ALA A 358 23.77 -1.06 -26.07
N ASN A 359 25.10 -0.99 -26.22
CA ASN A 359 25.93 -2.15 -26.57
C ASN A 359 25.88 -3.26 -25.51
N ARG A 360 25.91 -2.91 -24.21
CA ARG A 360 25.78 -3.90 -23.13
C ARG A 360 24.42 -4.60 -23.16
N VAL A 361 23.33 -3.87 -23.43
CA VAL A 361 22.00 -4.45 -23.58
C VAL A 361 21.92 -5.35 -24.82
N ILE A 362 22.56 -4.97 -25.94
CA ILE A 362 22.68 -5.82 -27.14
C ILE A 362 23.40 -7.13 -26.80
N SER A 363 24.52 -7.07 -26.08
CA SER A 363 25.25 -8.26 -25.64
C SER A 363 24.39 -9.17 -24.76
N LEU A 364 23.64 -8.59 -23.81
CA LEU A 364 22.69 -9.35 -22.98
C LEU A 364 21.60 -10.01 -23.83
N TYR A 365 21.02 -9.28 -24.79
CA TYR A 365 20.01 -9.83 -25.69
C TYR A 365 20.55 -11.04 -26.45
N TRP A 366 21.70 -10.92 -27.12
CA TRP A 366 22.27 -12.02 -27.90
C TRP A 366 22.64 -13.23 -27.03
N TYR A 367 23.15 -13.00 -25.83
CA TYR A 367 23.42 -14.07 -24.88
C TYR A 367 22.12 -14.80 -24.49
N ILE A 368 21.09 -14.05 -24.08
CA ILE A 368 19.81 -14.61 -23.63
C ILE A 368 19.05 -15.32 -24.76
N GLN A 369 19.21 -14.91 -26.03
CA GLN A 369 18.63 -15.65 -27.16
C GLN A 369 19.14 -17.10 -27.26
N GLY A 370 20.37 -17.37 -26.83
CA GLY A 370 20.98 -18.70 -26.78
C GLY A 370 20.81 -19.42 -25.44
N GLU A 371 20.06 -18.86 -24.49
CA GLU A 371 19.85 -19.43 -23.16
C GLU A 371 18.81 -20.56 -23.20
N SER A 372 19.16 -21.72 -22.63
CA SER A 372 18.27 -22.87 -22.55
C SER A 372 17.34 -22.84 -21.33
N ASN A 373 17.71 -22.08 -20.29
CA ASN A 373 16.89 -21.96 -19.08
C ASN A 373 15.68 -21.03 -19.31
N SER A 374 14.49 -21.62 -19.33
CA SER A 374 13.22 -20.90 -19.53
C SER A 374 12.93 -19.86 -18.44
N HIS A 375 13.36 -20.08 -17.19
CA HIS A 375 13.21 -19.12 -16.10
C HIS A 375 14.03 -17.86 -16.32
N LEU A 376 15.29 -18.01 -16.74
CA LEU A 376 16.16 -16.87 -16.99
C LEU A 376 15.68 -16.05 -18.20
N TYR A 377 15.24 -16.74 -19.27
CA TYR A 377 14.64 -16.08 -20.43
C TYR A 377 13.35 -15.33 -20.06
N ASN A 378 12.45 -15.97 -19.31
CA ASN A 378 11.20 -15.34 -18.87
C ASN A 378 11.45 -14.13 -17.96
N TYR A 379 12.47 -14.21 -17.10
CA TYR A 379 12.90 -13.08 -16.27
C TYR A 379 13.36 -11.89 -17.12
N PHE A 380 14.21 -12.14 -18.12
CA PHE A 380 14.69 -11.11 -19.04
C PHE A 380 13.54 -10.49 -19.85
N TYR A 381 12.66 -11.35 -20.40
CA TYR A 381 11.48 -10.93 -21.15
C TYR A 381 10.56 -10.02 -20.33
N THR A 382 10.19 -10.45 -19.12
CA THR A 382 9.30 -9.68 -18.22
C THR A 382 9.96 -8.39 -17.73
N THR A 383 11.27 -8.40 -17.47
CA THR A 383 12.04 -7.19 -17.11
C THR A 383 11.97 -6.14 -18.21
N LEU A 384 12.34 -6.49 -19.45
CA LEU A 384 12.32 -5.55 -20.56
C LEU A 384 10.90 -5.07 -20.88
N LYS A 385 9.91 -5.96 -20.85
CA LYS A 385 8.50 -5.60 -21.12
C LYS A 385 7.94 -4.65 -20.06
N SER A 386 8.32 -4.84 -18.79
CA SER A 386 7.90 -3.96 -17.69
C SER A 386 8.61 -2.61 -17.74
N MET A 387 9.90 -2.57 -18.09
CA MET A 387 10.66 -1.33 -18.24
C MET A 387 10.23 -0.51 -19.46
N GLU A 388 9.86 -1.16 -20.57
CA GLU A 388 9.31 -0.51 -21.76
C GLU A 388 8.04 0.29 -21.43
N SER A 389 7.15 -0.27 -20.61
CA SER A 389 5.86 0.33 -20.28
C SER A 389 5.91 1.27 -19.07
N SER A 390 7.01 1.26 -18.30
CA SER A 390 7.16 2.04 -17.07
C SER A 390 7.14 3.55 -17.35
N THR A 391 6.35 4.27 -16.57
CA THR A 391 6.32 5.75 -16.56
C THR A 391 7.28 6.34 -15.52
N PHE A 392 7.89 5.51 -14.67
CA PHE A 392 8.78 5.98 -13.61
C PHE A 392 10.07 6.64 -14.16
N PRO A 393 10.44 7.87 -13.73
CA PRO A 393 11.53 8.63 -14.35
C PRO A 393 12.88 7.92 -14.40
N CYS A 394 13.25 7.14 -13.37
CA CYS A 394 14.54 6.43 -13.33
C CYS A 394 14.64 5.33 -14.41
N TYR A 395 13.52 4.78 -14.88
CA TYR A 395 13.50 3.74 -15.91
C TYR A 395 13.34 4.29 -17.33
N LYS A 396 13.14 5.61 -17.50
CA LYS A 396 12.87 6.20 -18.83
C LYS A 396 13.95 5.89 -19.87
N GLN A 397 15.24 5.97 -19.50
CA GLN A 397 16.34 5.70 -20.44
C GLN A 397 16.40 4.23 -20.86
N VAL A 398 16.34 3.32 -19.88
CA VAL A 398 16.34 1.87 -20.14
C VAL A 398 15.06 1.44 -20.87
N GLY A 399 13.92 2.06 -20.59
CA GLY A 399 12.64 1.82 -21.26
C GLY A 399 12.68 2.15 -22.76
N LEU A 400 13.34 3.25 -23.15
CA LEU A 400 13.56 3.59 -24.57
C LEU A 400 14.40 2.53 -25.30
N ILE A 401 15.41 1.98 -24.62
CA ILE A 401 16.22 0.89 -25.17
C ILE A 401 15.38 -0.39 -25.22
N ALA A 402 14.69 -0.74 -24.13
CA ALA A 402 13.85 -1.93 -24.03
C ALA A 402 12.75 -1.96 -25.09
N GLY A 403 12.12 -0.83 -25.41
CA GLY A 403 11.11 -0.73 -26.47
C GLY A 403 11.64 -1.08 -27.87
N LYS A 404 12.94 -0.86 -28.15
CA LYS A 404 13.57 -1.31 -29.40
C LYS A 404 13.70 -2.83 -29.44
N PHE A 405 13.99 -3.46 -28.30
CA PHE A 405 14.14 -4.93 -28.19
C PHE A 405 12.80 -5.65 -28.05
N ALA A 406 11.79 -5.03 -27.45
CA ALA A 406 10.53 -5.67 -27.11
C ALA A 406 9.83 -6.33 -28.31
N ARG A 407 9.99 -5.75 -29.51
CA ARG A 407 9.42 -6.28 -30.76
C ARG A 407 10.14 -7.53 -31.28
N ILE A 408 11.41 -7.71 -30.94
CA ILE A 408 12.24 -8.84 -31.38
C ILE A 408 12.41 -9.93 -30.30
N LEU A 409 11.84 -9.72 -29.12
CA LEU A 409 11.79 -10.74 -28.08
C LEU A 409 10.79 -11.83 -28.48
N ARG A 410 11.20 -13.09 -28.38
CA ARG A 410 10.28 -14.23 -28.53
C ARG A 410 9.35 -14.25 -27.33
N LYS A 411 8.04 -14.23 -27.56
CA LYS A 411 7.05 -14.38 -26.49
C LYS A 411 7.22 -15.77 -25.86
N PRO A 412 7.37 -15.90 -24.53
CA PRO A 412 7.40 -17.20 -23.87
C PRO A 412 6.16 -18.03 -24.22
N ASN A 413 6.33 -19.34 -24.40
CA ASN A 413 5.21 -20.24 -24.72
C ASN A 413 4.16 -20.19 -23.60
N ALA A 414 2.90 -19.97 -23.96
CA ALA A 414 1.79 -19.90 -23.00
C ALA A 414 1.62 -21.19 -22.17
N TYR A 415 2.14 -22.32 -22.64
CA TYR A 415 2.02 -23.64 -21.99
C TYR A 415 3.07 -23.90 -20.89
N ASP A 416 4.17 -23.14 -20.86
CA ASP A 416 5.30 -23.37 -19.95
C ASP A 416 5.17 -22.62 -18.61
N SER A 417 4.10 -21.83 -18.43
CA SER A 417 3.69 -21.10 -17.21
C SER A 417 4.82 -20.85 -16.19
N VAL A 418 5.87 -20.13 -16.60
CA VAL A 418 7.05 -19.87 -15.76
C VAL A 418 6.72 -18.77 -14.75
N VAL A 419 6.93 -19.04 -13.46
CA VAL A 419 6.60 -18.11 -12.38
C VAL A 419 7.68 -17.05 -12.16
N THR A 420 8.93 -17.37 -12.52
CA THR A 420 10.05 -16.43 -12.39
C THR A 420 9.88 -15.21 -13.29
N GLY A 421 9.94 -14.00 -12.74
CA GLY A 421 9.74 -12.78 -13.51
C GLY A 421 9.97 -11.50 -12.71
N ASN A 422 10.11 -10.39 -13.43
CA ASN A 422 10.21 -9.03 -12.87
C ASN A 422 9.09 -8.17 -13.43
N TYR A 423 8.25 -7.64 -12.55
CA TYR A 423 7.05 -6.89 -12.89
C TYR A 423 7.11 -5.50 -12.27
N ILE A 424 6.95 -4.46 -13.08
CA ILE A 424 6.92 -3.05 -12.63
C ILE A 424 5.52 -2.51 -12.91
N PHE A 425 4.84 -2.04 -11.87
CA PHE A 425 3.54 -1.39 -11.95
C PHE A 425 3.70 0.05 -11.46
N ASP A 426 3.37 1.03 -12.29
CA ASP A 426 3.47 2.43 -11.92
C ASP A 426 2.33 3.27 -12.48
N TYR A 427 2.17 4.44 -11.87
CA TYR A 427 1.45 5.54 -12.48
C TYR A 427 2.24 6.84 -12.34
N GLN A 428 1.91 7.79 -13.20
CA GLN A 428 2.43 9.14 -13.19
C GLN A 428 1.32 10.14 -13.57
N ASP A 429 1.24 11.24 -12.83
CA ASP A 429 0.56 12.46 -13.29
C ASP A 429 1.51 13.20 -14.24
N ILE A 430 1.16 13.25 -15.54
CA ILE A 430 2.02 13.88 -16.56
C ILE A 430 2.09 15.41 -16.45
N LYS A 431 1.05 16.04 -15.91
CA LYS A 431 0.94 17.51 -15.82
C LYS A 431 1.81 18.03 -14.67
N ARG A 432 1.88 17.27 -13.57
CA ARG A 432 2.52 17.70 -12.31
C ARG A 432 3.79 16.93 -11.97
N ASN A 433 4.02 15.81 -12.63
CA ASN A 433 5.24 15.00 -12.54
C ASN A 433 5.50 14.43 -11.13
N PHE A 434 4.47 13.83 -10.55
CA PHE A 434 4.58 12.92 -9.39
C PHE A 434 4.02 11.55 -9.74
N GLY A 435 4.37 10.53 -8.97
CA GLY A 435 3.86 9.17 -9.18
C GLY A 435 4.52 8.13 -8.29
N THR A 436 4.00 6.91 -8.35
CA THR A 436 4.43 5.79 -7.51
C THR A 436 4.64 4.53 -8.36
N MET A 437 5.67 3.76 -7.99
CA MET A 437 6.07 2.52 -8.63
C MET A 437 6.14 1.39 -7.61
N ILE A 438 5.62 0.23 -8.01
CA ILE A 438 5.70 -1.05 -7.31
C ILE A 438 6.42 -2.04 -8.22
N GLN A 439 7.57 -2.52 -7.79
CA GLN A 439 8.34 -3.55 -8.48
C GLN A 439 8.27 -4.86 -7.70
N LYS A 440 8.04 -5.97 -8.42
CA LYS A 440 8.04 -7.33 -7.86
C LYS A 440 8.94 -8.24 -8.70
N ILE A 441 10.01 -8.70 -8.09
CA ILE A 441 10.90 -9.75 -8.60
C ILE A 441 10.50 -11.05 -7.92
N THR A 442 10.30 -12.09 -8.72
CA THR A 442 10.00 -13.45 -8.22
C THR A 442 10.98 -14.42 -8.86
N ILE A 443 11.64 -15.23 -8.04
CA ILE A 443 12.53 -16.30 -8.47
C ILE A 443 11.93 -17.61 -8.00
N ALA A 444 11.73 -18.52 -8.94
CA ALA A 444 11.16 -19.82 -8.69
C ALA A 444 12.20 -20.91 -8.90
N SER A 445 12.02 -22.03 -8.22
CA SER A 445 12.83 -23.22 -8.40
C SER A 445 12.75 -23.70 -9.86
N PRO A 446 13.87 -23.96 -10.57
CA PRO A 446 13.82 -24.49 -11.93
C PRO A 446 13.13 -25.87 -12.03
N SER A 447 13.14 -26.64 -10.94
CA SER A 447 12.66 -28.02 -10.91
C SER A 447 11.17 -28.16 -10.54
N SER A 448 10.66 -27.26 -9.70
CA SER A 448 9.27 -27.27 -9.20
C SER A 448 8.43 -26.09 -9.66
N ASN A 449 9.06 -25.05 -10.23
CA ASN A 449 8.44 -23.77 -10.60
C ASN A 449 7.70 -23.08 -9.43
N MET A 450 8.01 -23.46 -8.19
CA MET A 450 7.50 -22.80 -6.99
C MET A 450 8.35 -21.57 -6.65
N PRO A 451 7.74 -20.44 -6.26
CA PRO A 451 8.47 -19.27 -5.77
C PRO A 451 9.36 -19.63 -4.57
N GLU A 452 10.64 -19.29 -4.66
CA GLU A 452 11.61 -19.42 -3.57
C GLU A 452 12.07 -18.04 -3.07
N VAL A 453 12.14 -17.04 -3.95
CA VAL A 453 12.50 -15.66 -3.59
C VAL A 453 11.45 -14.69 -4.11
N ILE A 454 11.06 -13.75 -3.27
CA ILE A 454 10.20 -12.61 -3.60
C ILE A 454 10.90 -11.34 -3.13
N TYR A 455 11.15 -10.41 -4.04
CA TYR A 455 11.66 -9.07 -3.74
C TYR A 455 10.65 -8.03 -4.22
N MET A 456 10.04 -7.30 -3.29
CA MET A 456 9.07 -6.25 -3.57
C MET A 456 9.64 -4.89 -3.21
N THR A 457 9.51 -3.90 -4.07
CA THR A 457 9.93 -2.52 -3.84
C THR A 457 8.77 -1.57 -4.12
N LEU A 458 8.50 -0.67 -3.19
CA LEU A 458 7.62 0.48 -3.35
C LEU A 458 8.51 1.73 -3.40
N LYS A 459 8.25 2.63 -4.35
CA LYS A 459 8.95 3.91 -4.46
C LYS A 459 8.05 4.99 -5.04
N SER A 460 8.00 6.14 -4.39
CA SER A 460 7.26 7.31 -4.86
C SER A 460 8.21 8.42 -5.27
N HIS A 461 7.75 9.32 -6.14
CA HIS A 461 8.50 10.51 -6.52
C HIS A 461 7.58 11.73 -6.67
N ALA A 462 8.09 12.89 -6.28
CA ALA A 462 7.45 14.19 -6.41
C ALA A 462 8.53 15.27 -6.29
N SER A 463 8.31 16.44 -6.89
CA SER A 463 9.22 17.59 -6.80
C SER A 463 10.69 17.32 -7.16
N GLY A 464 10.93 16.36 -8.07
CA GLY A 464 12.26 15.95 -8.47
C GLY A 464 13.01 15.08 -7.45
N MET A 465 12.33 14.60 -6.41
CA MET A 465 12.88 13.76 -5.35
C MET A 465 12.11 12.45 -5.24
N ALA A 466 12.79 11.40 -4.76
CA ALA A 466 12.17 10.11 -4.45
C ALA A 466 11.99 9.98 -2.93
N PHE A 467 10.84 9.44 -2.52
CA PHE A 467 10.49 9.15 -1.12
C PHE A 467 9.65 7.85 -1.08
N ASN A 468 9.21 7.44 0.12
CA ASN A 468 8.51 6.15 0.32
C ASN A 468 9.25 4.95 -0.30
N ASP A 469 10.58 4.94 -0.19
CA ASP A 469 11.43 3.84 -0.67
C ASP A 469 11.42 2.72 0.39
N PHE A 470 10.61 1.69 0.15
CA PHE A 470 10.47 0.51 1.01
C PHE A 470 10.69 -0.75 0.18
N SER A 471 11.48 -1.69 0.70
CA SER A 471 11.67 -2.99 0.04
C SER A 471 11.54 -4.17 1.01
N LEU A 472 10.97 -5.26 0.53
CA LEU A 472 10.80 -6.51 1.25
C LEU A 472 11.43 -7.65 0.44
N TYR A 473 12.44 -8.30 1.00
CA TYR A 473 13.05 -9.52 0.48
C TYR A 473 12.59 -10.70 1.34
N ILE A 474 12.03 -11.71 0.70
CA ILE A 474 11.64 -12.97 1.32
C ILE A 474 12.30 -14.10 0.54
N LYS A 475 13.03 -14.96 1.24
CA LYS A 475 13.54 -16.23 0.72
C LYS A 475 12.93 -17.37 1.51
N ALA A 476 12.46 -18.42 0.85
CA ALA A 476 11.78 -19.54 1.47
C ALA A 476 12.10 -20.85 0.73
N THR A 477 13.37 -21.24 0.71
CA THR A 477 13.82 -22.50 0.11
C THR A 477 13.39 -23.69 0.99
N GLY A 478 12.91 -24.78 0.38
CA GLY A 478 12.45 -25.99 1.09
C GLY A 478 11.08 -25.84 1.80
N LEU A 479 10.72 -24.63 2.24
CA LEU A 479 9.52 -24.35 3.04
C LEU A 479 8.20 -24.70 2.33
N MET A 480 8.03 -24.28 1.07
CA MET A 480 6.77 -24.48 0.34
C MET A 480 6.43 -25.96 0.15
N LYS A 481 7.45 -26.82 0.02
CA LYS A 481 7.28 -28.27 -0.12
C LYS A 481 6.87 -28.91 1.20
N SER A 482 7.52 -28.54 2.31
CA SER A 482 7.13 -28.97 3.65
C SER A 482 5.74 -28.45 4.05
N LEU A 483 5.42 -27.19 3.75
CA LEU A 483 4.11 -26.59 4.01
C LEU A 483 3.01 -27.25 3.17
N SER A 484 3.32 -27.71 1.95
CA SER A 484 2.36 -28.49 1.16
C SER A 484 2.07 -29.87 1.75
N GLU A 485 3.00 -30.49 2.48
CA GLU A 485 2.72 -31.70 3.27
C GLU A 485 1.88 -31.36 4.52
N PHE A 486 2.08 -30.18 5.12
CA PHE A 486 1.31 -29.70 6.28
C PHE A 486 -0.11 -29.24 5.93
N LEU A 487 -0.29 -28.56 4.79
CA LEU A 487 -1.58 -28.04 4.29
C LEU A 487 -2.40 -29.11 3.56
N GLN A 488 -1.90 -30.34 3.41
CA GLN A 488 -2.64 -31.47 2.85
C GLN A 488 -3.72 -31.99 3.80
N SER A 489 -4.80 -31.22 3.93
CA SER A 489 -6.14 -31.71 4.23
C SER A 489 -7.15 -30.84 3.47
N PRO A 490 -7.72 -31.37 2.39
CA PRO A 490 -8.92 -32.17 2.53
C PRO A 490 -8.72 -33.60 2.02
N THR A 491 -9.33 -34.55 2.72
CA THR A 491 -9.36 -36.01 2.48
C THR A 491 -9.34 -36.43 1.00
N ARG A 492 -9.98 -35.67 0.11
CA ARG A 492 -10.08 -35.94 -1.34
C ARG A 492 -8.75 -35.88 -2.12
N VAL A 493 -7.78 -35.04 -1.74
CA VAL A 493 -6.49 -34.94 -2.46
C VAL A 493 -5.54 -36.06 -2.05
N LYS A 494 -5.59 -36.47 -0.78
CA LYS A 494 -4.83 -37.60 -0.22
C LYS A 494 -5.23 -38.93 -0.86
N ASP A 495 -6.53 -39.15 -1.11
CA ASP A 495 -7.05 -40.34 -1.77
C ASP A 495 -6.65 -40.43 -3.25
N ILE A 496 -6.54 -39.29 -3.93
CA ILE A 496 -6.07 -39.18 -5.31
C ILE A 496 -4.57 -39.47 -5.36
N LEU A 497 -3.76 -38.80 -4.54
CA LEU A 497 -2.30 -38.98 -4.49
C LEU A 497 -1.89 -40.43 -4.12
N ASN A 498 -2.63 -41.06 -3.19
CA ASN A 498 -2.39 -42.47 -2.81
C ASN A 498 -2.73 -43.45 -3.95
N LYS A 499 -3.69 -43.14 -4.83
CA LYS A 499 -4.00 -43.95 -6.01
C LYS A 499 -2.96 -43.83 -7.13
N PHE A 500 -2.27 -42.69 -7.22
CA PHE A 500 -1.32 -42.41 -8.30
C PHE A 500 0.15 -42.81 -8.00
N LYS A 501 0.45 -43.34 -6.80
CA LYS A 501 1.79 -43.88 -6.41
C LYS A 501 2.97 -42.99 -6.84
N LEU A 502 2.88 -41.69 -6.62
CA LEU A 502 3.93 -40.75 -7.02
C LEU A 502 5.10 -40.78 -6.05
N GLU A 503 6.31 -40.93 -6.58
CA GLU A 503 7.54 -40.93 -5.79
C GLU A 503 7.82 -39.54 -5.21
N ARG A 504 8.02 -39.48 -3.88
CA ARG A 504 8.41 -38.23 -3.22
C ARG A 504 9.85 -37.87 -3.60
N ARG A 505 10.02 -36.77 -4.32
CA ARG A 505 11.34 -36.19 -4.60
C ARG A 505 12.01 -35.74 -3.28
N PRO A 506 13.35 -35.77 -3.16
CA PRO A 506 14.06 -35.31 -1.95
C PRO A 506 13.73 -33.85 -1.62
N ILE A 507 13.64 -33.53 -0.32
CA ILE A 507 13.28 -32.22 0.21
C ILE A 507 14.59 -31.44 0.43
N GLU A 508 14.72 -30.25 -0.17
CA GLU A 508 15.81 -29.34 0.19
C GLU A 508 15.58 -28.81 1.61
N PRO A 509 16.65 -28.62 2.41
CA PRO A 509 16.51 -28.21 3.79
C PRO A 509 15.86 -26.83 3.91
N ILE A 510 15.09 -26.62 4.98
CA ILE A 510 14.33 -25.37 5.16
C ILE A 510 15.29 -24.21 5.43
N HIS A 511 15.18 -23.18 4.58
CA HIS A 511 15.94 -21.94 4.70
C HIS A 511 15.04 -20.75 4.41
N PHE A 512 14.67 -20.02 5.45
CA PHE A 512 13.82 -18.85 5.36
C PHE A 512 14.58 -17.58 5.75
N GLU A 513 14.47 -16.53 4.93
CA GLU A 513 15.03 -15.21 5.21
C GLU A 513 13.96 -14.15 4.99
N LEU A 514 13.96 -13.15 5.88
CA LEU A 514 13.13 -11.96 5.76
C LEU A 514 14.02 -10.74 5.97
N ILE A 515 14.11 -9.89 4.96
CA ILE A 515 14.88 -8.64 5.05
C ILE A 515 13.98 -7.48 4.63
N MET A 516 13.80 -6.52 5.54
CA MET A 516 13.08 -5.28 5.28
C MET A 516 14.07 -4.14 5.10
N ARG A 517 13.86 -3.33 4.06
CA ARG A 517 14.69 -2.15 3.78
C ARG A 517 13.85 -0.88 3.73
N VAL A 518 14.39 0.20 4.29
CA VAL A 518 13.86 1.56 4.22
C VAL A 518 14.93 2.44 3.60
N GLN A 519 14.61 3.19 2.54
CA GLN A 519 15.56 3.98 1.77
C GLN A 519 16.80 3.17 1.34
N GLN A 520 16.57 1.94 0.86
CA GLN A 520 17.61 0.97 0.46
C GLN A 520 18.55 0.52 1.59
N LYS A 521 18.22 0.80 2.86
CA LYS A 521 18.97 0.34 4.05
C LYS A 521 18.21 -0.77 4.76
N ALA A 522 18.85 -1.91 5.02
CA ALA A 522 18.30 -2.97 5.85
C ALA A 522 18.04 -2.47 7.27
N VAL A 523 16.80 -2.63 7.74
CA VAL A 523 16.36 -2.26 9.09
C VAL A 523 15.99 -3.47 9.94
N LEU A 524 15.65 -4.58 9.28
CA LEU A 524 15.32 -5.85 9.91
C LEU A 524 15.81 -6.98 9.03
N CYS A 525 16.47 -7.96 9.66
CA CYS A 525 16.89 -9.21 9.03
C CYS A 525 16.56 -10.36 10.00
N MET A 526 15.84 -11.36 9.51
CA MET A 526 15.53 -12.58 10.25
C MET A 526 15.89 -13.79 9.39
N HIS A 527 16.46 -14.81 10.02
CA HIS A 527 16.75 -16.09 9.39
C HIS A 527 16.16 -17.22 10.21
N PHE A 528 15.55 -18.19 9.53
CA PHE A 528 15.04 -19.40 10.14
C PHE A 528 15.52 -20.63 9.36
N ASN A 529 16.04 -21.61 10.10
CA ASN A 529 16.49 -22.93 9.65
C ASN A 529 15.51 -24.02 10.12
N GLU A 530 15.77 -25.29 9.82
CA GLU A 530 14.89 -26.38 10.25
C GLU A 530 14.66 -26.42 11.77
N THR A 531 15.70 -26.22 12.58
CA THR A 531 15.59 -26.32 14.04
C THR A 531 14.71 -25.22 14.66
N ASN A 532 14.87 -23.98 14.21
CA ASN A 532 14.17 -22.84 14.79
C ASN A 532 12.83 -22.55 14.07
N ILE A 533 12.67 -22.97 12.81
CA ILE A 533 11.43 -22.73 12.07
C ILE A 533 10.33 -23.64 12.57
N PHE A 534 10.62 -24.86 13.02
CA PHE A 534 9.60 -25.70 13.66
C PHE A 534 9.19 -25.15 15.01
N GLU A 535 10.09 -24.59 15.81
CA GLU A 535 9.72 -23.90 17.05
C GLU A 535 8.93 -22.62 16.76
N ALA A 536 9.35 -21.81 15.77
CA ALA A 536 8.64 -20.62 15.35
C ALA A 536 7.27 -20.97 14.74
N LEU A 537 7.17 -22.00 13.91
CA LEU A 537 5.91 -22.48 13.32
C LEU A 537 5.02 -23.13 14.36
N ASN A 538 5.57 -23.91 15.30
CA ASN A 538 4.82 -24.49 16.41
C ASN A 538 4.33 -23.40 17.36
N TYR A 539 5.15 -22.38 17.63
CA TYR A 539 4.72 -21.18 18.33
C TYR A 539 3.64 -20.46 17.53
N LEU A 540 3.83 -20.20 16.22
CA LEU A 540 2.87 -19.54 15.34
C LEU A 540 1.60 -20.36 15.07
N SER A 541 1.61 -21.69 15.19
CA SER A 541 0.46 -22.58 15.03
C SER A 541 -0.24 -22.81 16.36
N ALA A 542 0.53 -22.83 17.45
CA ALA A 542 0.02 -22.74 18.80
C ALA A 542 -0.39 -21.31 19.13
N LEU A 543 -0.02 -20.26 18.38
CA LEU A 543 -0.48 -18.90 18.62
C LEU A 543 -1.97 -18.80 18.33
N PRO A 544 -2.53 -19.29 17.22
CA PRO A 544 -3.96 -19.43 17.07
C PRO A 544 -4.55 -20.18 18.24
N ALA A 545 -3.99 -21.27 18.74
CA ALA A 545 -4.57 -21.99 19.89
C ALA A 545 -4.43 -21.22 21.21
N ASN A 546 -3.24 -20.77 21.58
CA ASN A 546 -2.84 -20.05 22.79
C ASN A 546 -3.34 -18.61 22.79
N ALA A 547 -3.17 -17.87 21.71
CA ALA A 547 -3.80 -16.57 21.52
C ALA A 547 -5.31 -16.73 21.38
N TYR A 548 -5.88 -17.80 20.81
CA TYR A 548 -7.32 -18.08 20.96
C TYR A 548 -7.69 -18.46 22.39
N HIS A 549 -6.84 -19.14 23.15
CA HIS A 549 -7.10 -19.49 24.54
C HIS A 549 -7.02 -18.25 25.44
N ILE A 550 -6.03 -17.38 25.24
CA ILE A 550 -5.91 -16.06 25.86
C ILE A 550 -7.07 -15.19 25.41
N TYR A 551 -7.29 -15.09 24.10
CA TYR A 551 -8.39 -14.35 23.52
C TYR A 551 -9.73 -14.94 23.92
N LYS A 552 -9.89 -16.22 24.24
CA LYS A 552 -11.15 -16.81 24.69
C LYS A 552 -11.31 -16.59 26.18
N ASN A 553 -10.28 -16.83 26.98
CA ASN A 553 -10.39 -16.98 28.43
C ASN A 553 -9.91 -15.76 29.24
N MET A 554 -9.16 -14.82 28.66
CA MET A 554 -8.57 -13.69 29.39
C MET A 554 -9.12 -12.36 28.91
N GLU A 555 -9.38 -11.43 29.83
CA GLU A 555 -9.68 -10.03 29.47
C GLU A 555 -8.38 -9.26 29.30
N PHE A 556 -8.30 -8.42 28.27
CA PHE A 556 -7.11 -7.60 28.02
C PHE A 556 -7.50 -6.28 27.34
N HIS A 557 -6.60 -5.30 27.41
CA HIS A 557 -6.71 -4.05 26.70
C HIS A 557 -5.50 -3.86 25.78
N VAL A 558 -5.70 -3.04 24.76
CA VAL A 558 -4.67 -2.64 23.80
C VAL A 558 -4.57 -1.12 23.86
N ASN A 559 -3.33 -0.64 23.95
CA ASN A 559 -3.02 0.78 23.94
C ASN A 559 -1.73 1.02 23.16
N GLN A 560 -1.85 1.46 21.91
CA GLN A 560 -0.72 1.64 21.03
C GLN A 560 -0.82 2.96 20.25
N GLN A 561 0.26 3.74 20.29
CA GLN A 561 0.40 4.99 19.53
C GLN A 561 1.63 4.91 18.64
N ARG A 562 1.55 5.57 17.49
CA ARG A 562 2.64 5.74 16.54
C ARG A 562 2.72 7.18 16.12
N ILE A 563 3.88 7.79 16.30
CA ILE A 563 4.18 9.13 15.79
C ILE A 563 5.31 8.98 14.78
N ASN A 564 5.09 9.47 13.58
CA ASN A 564 6.08 9.42 12.51
C ASN A 564 6.12 10.78 11.78
N VAL A 565 7.32 11.18 11.35
CA VAL A 565 7.55 12.40 10.56
C VAL A 565 8.05 11.99 9.19
N PRO A 566 7.16 11.55 8.28
CA PRO A 566 7.54 10.98 6.98
C PRO A 566 8.23 11.97 6.03
N LEU A 567 8.09 13.28 6.27
CA LEU A 567 8.73 14.33 5.48
C LEU A 567 9.26 15.42 6.40
N THR A 568 10.55 15.71 6.30
CA THR A 568 11.16 16.93 6.85
C THR A 568 12.16 17.45 5.84
N MET A 569 11.86 18.62 5.30
CA MET A 569 12.72 19.34 4.37
C MET A 569 12.80 20.78 4.83
N GLU A 570 14.00 21.33 4.84
CA GLU A 570 14.25 22.68 5.32
C GLU A 570 15.40 23.28 4.52
N SER A 571 15.25 24.54 4.11
CA SER A 571 16.31 25.39 3.58
C SER A 571 16.26 26.72 4.31
N ILE A 572 17.42 27.27 4.65
CA ILE A 572 17.56 28.56 5.30
C ILE A 572 18.35 29.44 4.35
N GLU A 573 17.76 30.57 3.98
CA GLU A 573 18.29 31.47 2.97
C GLU A 573 18.34 32.91 3.50
N PRO A 574 19.39 33.69 3.18
CA PRO A 574 19.39 35.12 3.47
C PRO A 574 18.48 35.86 2.48
N SER A 575 17.80 36.89 2.96
CA SER A 575 17.12 37.89 2.13
C SER A 575 18.06 39.02 1.73
N ASP A 576 17.67 39.82 0.73
CA ASP A 576 18.43 41.02 0.33
C ASP A 576 18.46 42.10 1.42
N VAL A 577 17.56 42.03 2.41
CA VAL A 577 17.57 42.90 3.60
C VAL A 577 18.41 42.36 4.75
N GLY A 578 19.10 41.24 4.57
CA GLY A 578 19.92 40.62 5.61
C GLY A 578 19.10 39.96 6.72
N THR A 579 17.88 39.50 6.41
CA THR A 579 17.05 38.71 7.33
C THR A 579 17.08 37.23 6.94
N THR A 580 16.80 36.36 7.91
CA THR A 580 16.74 34.91 7.66
C THR A 580 15.36 34.52 7.13
N VAL A 581 15.33 33.93 5.94
CA VAL A 581 14.17 33.30 5.33
C VAL A 581 14.29 31.79 5.52
N ARG A 582 13.26 31.19 6.11
CA ARG A 582 13.12 29.75 6.28
C ARG A 582 12.10 29.21 5.31
N ILE A 583 12.48 28.17 4.60
CA ILE A 583 11.64 27.43 3.66
C ILE A 583 11.55 26.01 4.19
N ALA A 584 10.35 25.52 4.51
CA ALA A 584 10.22 24.18 5.05
C ALA A 584 8.98 23.45 4.53
N ALA A 585 9.14 22.13 4.32
CA ALA A 585 8.06 21.20 4.08
C ALA A 585 8.12 20.09 5.14
N THR A 586 7.07 19.96 5.93
CA THR A 586 7.01 19.00 7.04
C THR A 586 5.71 18.21 6.97
N ALA A 587 5.76 16.92 7.28
CA ALA A 587 4.57 16.11 7.48
C ALA A 587 4.71 15.30 8.77
N THR A 588 3.64 15.27 9.56
CA THR A 588 3.54 14.49 10.81
C THR A 588 2.34 13.57 10.74
N SER A 589 2.46 12.37 11.28
CA SER A 589 1.35 11.43 11.39
C SER A 589 1.26 10.85 12.79
N LEU A 590 0.04 10.77 13.32
CA LEU A 590 -0.31 10.05 14.54
C LEU A 590 -1.28 8.94 14.18
N PHE A 591 -0.95 7.72 14.55
CA PHE A 591 -1.89 6.59 14.55
C PHE A 591 -2.08 6.12 15.99
N SER A 592 -3.31 5.80 16.37
CA SER A 592 -3.66 5.28 17.69
C SER A 592 -4.61 4.11 17.56
N MET A 593 -4.30 3.01 18.22
CA MET A 593 -5.16 1.85 18.40
C MET A 593 -5.40 1.63 19.89
N ARG A 594 -6.66 1.74 20.30
CA ARG A 594 -7.07 1.64 21.69
C ARG A 594 -8.27 0.73 21.81
N GLY A 595 -8.28 -0.24 22.70
CA GLY A 595 -9.42 -1.13 22.80
C GLY A 595 -9.41 -2.06 24.00
N ASN A 596 -10.60 -2.55 24.36
CA ASN A 596 -10.84 -3.48 25.45
C ASN A 596 -11.53 -4.73 24.91
N PHE A 597 -11.05 -5.88 25.37
CA PHE A 597 -11.51 -7.20 24.98
C PHE A 597 -12.05 -7.89 26.22
N THR A 598 -13.38 -7.94 26.38
CA THR A 598 -14.04 -8.52 27.55
C THR A 598 -14.70 -9.85 27.23
N HIS A 599 -14.79 -10.72 28.22
CA HIS A 599 -15.34 -12.07 28.08
C HIS A 599 -16.72 -12.17 28.74
N PHE A 600 -17.64 -12.91 28.13
CA PHE A 600 -18.93 -13.30 28.74
C PHE A 600 -19.28 -14.75 28.39
N SER A 601 -20.28 -15.34 29.04
CA SER A 601 -20.58 -16.78 28.99
C SER A 601 -20.66 -17.39 27.58
N ASP A 602 -21.22 -16.66 26.61
CA ASP A 602 -21.50 -17.15 25.25
C ASP A 602 -20.61 -16.54 24.17
N GLY A 603 -19.61 -15.72 24.55
CA GLY A 603 -18.82 -14.97 23.59
C GLY A 603 -17.93 -13.89 24.17
N ARG A 604 -17.56 -12.92 23.33
CA ARG A 604 -16.69 -11.80 23.72
C ARG A 604 -17.14 -10.51 23.12
N ASN A 605 -16.90 -9.42 23.83
CA ASN A 605 -17.09 -8.08 23.32
C ASN A 605 -15.73 -7.43 23.04
N ASN A 606 -15.53 -7.01 21.80
CA ASN A 606 -14.29 -6.43 21.32
C ASN A 606 -14.58 -4.98 20.95
N HIS A 607 -14.16 -4.07 21.83
CA HIS A 607 -14.30 -2.64 21.60
C HIS A 607 -12.95 -2.07 21.21
N VAL A 608 -12.79 -1.66 19.95
CA VAL A 608 -11.54 -1.09 19.41
C VAL A 608 -11.83 0.25 18.76
N ILE A 609 -11.01 1.24 19.03
CA ILE A 609 -11.03 2.58 18.44
C ILE A 609 -9.71 2.77 17.71
N LEU A 610 -9.80 2.93 16.40
CA LEU A 610 -8.68 3.32 15.55
C LEU A 610 -8.81 4.80 15.22
N ARG A 611 -7.74 5.57 15.44
CA ARG A 611 -7.68 6.98 15.08
C ARG A 611 -6.40 7.26 14.30
N THR A 612 -6.50 8.07 13.27
CA THR A 612 -5.33 8.55 12.51
C THR A 612 -5.44 10.05 12.26
N ALA A 613 -4.32 10.75 12.31
CA ALA A 613 -4.23 12.18 12.03
C ALA A 613 -2.91 12.46 11.33
N ILE A 614 -2.97 12.94 10.10
CA ILE A 614 -1.81 13.31 9.28
C ILE A 614 -1.89 14.82 9.00
N HIS A 615 -0.83 15.55 9.34
CA HIS A 615 -0.72 16.98 9.09
C HIS A 615 0.51 17.27 8.24
N GLY A 616 0.30 17.81 7.05
CA GLY A 616 1.35 18.32 6.16
C GLY A 616 1.36 19.85 6.18
N SER A 617 2.53 20.46 6.10
CA SER A 617 2.70 21.91 6.02
C SER A 617 3.86 22.27 5.10
N GLN A 618 3.65 23.25 4.23
CA GLN A 618 4.66 23.90 3.39
C GLN A 618 4.68 25.39 3.74
N ILE A 619 5.80 25.88 4.25
CA ILE A 619 5.91 27.22 4.82
C ILE A 619 7.11 27.95 4.24
N ILE A 620 6.90 29.22 3.89
CA ILE A 620 7.95 30.21 3.70
C ILE A 620 7.77 31.28 4.77
N GLU A 621 8.79 31.52 5.58
CA GLU A 621 8.73 32.48 6.67
C GLU A 621 10.00 33.30 6.81
N ASN A 622 9.86 34.56 7.19
CA ASN A 622 10.95 35.49 7.38
C ASN A 622 10.93 36.02 8.81
N TYR A 623 12.10 36.00 9.46
CA TYR A 623 12.26 36.56 10.79
C TYR A 623 12.61 38.05 10.72
N ASN A 624 11.82 38.87 11.41
CA ASN A 624 12.10 40.28 11.60
C ASN A 624 12.75 40.49 12.98
N PRO A 625 14.06 40.78 13.04
CA PRO A 625 14.78 40.94 14.30
C PRO A 625 14.46 42.25 15.04
N ILE A 626 13.87 43.25 14.37
CA ILE A 626 13.53 44.54 14.99
C ILE A 626 12.32 44.38 15.92
N GLY A 627 11.31 43.62 15.47
CA GLY A 627 10.08 43.40 16.22
C GLY A 627 10.03 42.09 17.01
N ASP A 628 11.03 41.21 16.87
CA ASP A 628 10.98 39.81 17.30
C ASP A 628 9.73 39.07 16.77
N ILE A 629 9.45 39.23 15.48
CA ILE A 629 8.26 38.68 14.82
C ILE A 629 8.60 37.86 13.58
N TRP A 630 7.83 36.81 13.35
CA TRP A 630 7.86 35.96 12.17
C TRP A 630 6.70 36.29 11.26
N HIS A 631 6.98 36.50 9.98
CA HIS A 631 5.97 36.60 8.93
C HIS A 631 6.04 35.34 8.09
N ALA A 632 4.91 34.65 7.91
CA ALA A 632 4.87 33.40 7.18
C ALA A 632 3.70 33.31 6.21
N ALA A 633 3.95 32.68 5.07
CA ALA A 633 2.91 32.12 4.22
C ALA A 633 3.00 30.59 4.32
N GLU A 634 1.89 29.97 4.70
CA GLU A 634 1.82 28.55 5.00
C GLU A 634 0.66 27.90 4.27
N ARG A 635 0.94 26.76 3.66
CA ARG A 635 -0.04 25.85 3.10
C ARG A 635 -0.11 24.61 3.98
N ALA A 636 -1.29 24.33 4.52
CA ALA A 636 -1.51 23.23 5.45
C ALA A 636 -2.50 22.22 4.87
N LEU A 637 -2.18 20.93 5.02
CA LEU A 637 -3.02 19.78 4.70
C LEU A 637 -3.26 18.97 5.97
N SER A 638 -4.48 18.51 6.15
CA SER A 638 -4.87 17.64 7.26
C SER A 638 -5.70 16.48 6.75
N ILE A 639 -5.39 15.26 7.20
CA ILE A 639 -6.20 14.06 7.00
C ILE A 639 -6.47 13.44 8.36
N ASN A 640 -7.73 13.36 8.76
CA ASN A 640 -8.16 12.73 10.02
C ASN A 640 -9.04 11.51 9.73
N GLY A 641 -8.91 10.47 10.54
CA GLY A 641 -9.72 9.26 10.46
C GLY A 641 -10.11 8.76 11.84
N TYR A 642 -11.34 8.26 11.96
CA TYR A 642 -11.91 7.73 13.19
C TYR A 642 -12.78 6.50 12.89
N PHE A 643 -12.38 5.35 13.43
CA PHE A 643 -13.03 4.05 13.22
C PHE A 643 -13.23 3.32 14.55
N PRO A 644 -14.40 3.50 15.19
CA PRO A 644 -14.82 2.69 16.32
C PRO A 644 -15.43 1.39 15.80
N ALA A 645 -15.00 0.26 16.37
CA ALA A 645 -15.53 -1.06 16.15
C ALA A 645 -15.92 -1.66 17.50
N ASN A 646 -17.22 -1.86 17.73
CA ASN A 646 -17.72 -2.57 18.91
C ASN A 646 -18.36 -3.88 18.44
N ILE A 647 -17.56 -4.94 18.38
CA ILE A 647 -17.91 -6.23 17.78
C ILE A 647 -17.98 -7.29 18.87
N THR A 648 -19.15 -7.88 19.03
CA THR A 648 -19.35 -9.08 19.83
C THR A 648 -19.27 -10.34 18.98
N LEU A 649 -18.57 -11.34 19.47
CA LEU A 649 -18.35 -12.62 18.81
C LEU A 649 -18.82 -13.75 19.73
N GLY A 650 -19.78 -14.56 19.29
CA GLY A 650 -20.20 -15.78 19.99
C GLY A 650 -19.75 -17.03 19.24
N LEU A 651 -19.19 -18.00 19.97
CA LEU A 651 -18.48 -19.14 19.39
C LEU A 651 -18.86 -20.53 19.94
N ASN A 652 -19.60 -20.61 21.05
CA ASN A 652 -19.81 -21.88 21.77
C ASN A 652 -20.96 -22.73 21.19
N GLU A 653 -22.17 -22.17 21.01
CA GLU A 653 -23.35 -22.91 20.51
C GLU A 653 -23.92 -22.37 19.19
N LYS A 654 -23.88 -21.05 19.00
CA LYS A 654 -24.28 -20.37 17.76
C LYS A 654 -23.16 -19.42 17.35
N LEU A 655 -22.64 -19.57 16.13
CA LEU A 655 -21.60 -18.68 15.64
C LEU A 655 -22.26 -17.36 15.26
N PHE A 656 -22.00 -16.29 15.99
CA PHE A 656 -22.54 -14.98 15.66
C PHE A 656 -21.49 -13.88 15.75
N ILE A 657 -21.63 -12.90 14.88
CA ILE A 657 -20.92 -11.64 14.91
C ILE A 657 -21.99 -10.58 15.04
N SER A 658 -21.98 -9.79 16.10
CA SER A 658 -22.85 -8.62 16.17
C SER A 658 -22.06 -7.36 16.41
N TYR A 659 -22.43 -6.28 15.73
CA TYR A 659 -21.85 -4.98 16.00
C TYR A 659 -22.94 -4.03 16.46
N ASN A 660 -22.58 -3.17 17.40
CA ASN A 660 -23.45 -2.11 17.86
C ASN A 660 -23.18 -0.87 17.02
N THR A 661 -24.21 -0.26 16.44
CA THR A 661 -24.05 1.04 15.81
C THR A 661 -23.58 2.06 16.87
N PRO A 662 -22.72 3.02 16.52
CA PRO A 662 -22.27 4.06 17.44
C PRO A 662 -23.44 4.79 18.12
N SER A 663 -23.18 5.44 19.26
CA SER A 663 -24.16 6.33 19.89
C SER A 663 -24.43 7.58 19.04
N GLU A 664 -25.47 8.32 19.39
CA GLU A 664 -25.95 9.52 18.68
C GLU A 664 -24.81 10.47 18.25
N TYR A 665 -24.89 10.97 17.02
CA TYR A 665 -23.98 11.96 16.39
C TYR A 665 -22.54 11.52 16.06
N LEU A 666 -22.16 10.27 16.35
CA LEU A 666 -20.79 9.81 16.04
C LEU A 666 -20.61 9.48 14.56
N ARG A 667 -19.85 10.33 13.87
CA ARG A 667 -19.41 10.10 12.49
C ARG A 667 -18.18 9.21 12.47
N THR A 668 -18.21 8.16 11.67
CA THR A 668 -17.11 7.18 11.49
C THR A 668 -16.60 7.26 10.05
N GLY A 669 -15.32 7.52 9.83
CA GLY A 669 -14.78 7.70 8.48
C GLY A 669 -13.50 8.51 8.42
N PHE A 670 -13.28 9.19 7.31
CA PHE A 670 -12.14 10.08 7.06
C PHE A 670 -12.60 11.49 6.66
N ALA A 671 -11.84 12.50 7.08
CA ALA A 671 -11.98 13.89 6.65
C ALA A 671 -10.61 14.43 6.23
N THR A 672 -10.53 14.98 5.02
CA THR A 672 -9.37 15.70 4.50
C THR A 672 -9.69 17.17 4.33
N HIS A 673 -8.74 18.05 4.61
CA HIS A 673 -8.88 19.49 4.45
C HIS A 673 -7.54 20.14 4.14
N SER A 674 -7.54 21.06 3.19
CA SER A 674 -6.40 21.92 2.88
C SER A 674 -6.75 23.38 3.06
N ARG A 675 -5.77 24.19 3.47
CA ARG A 675 -5.90 25.65 3.54
C ARG A 675 -4.58 26.35 3.26
N THR A 676 -4.66 27.52 2.66
CA THR A 676 -3.55 28.46 2.52
C THR A 676 -3.76 29.65 3.45
N THR A 677 -2.77 29.96 4.27
CA THR A 677 -2.85 30.97 5.33
C THR A 677 -1.61 31.84 5.38
N THR A 678 -1.78 33.12 5.67
CA THR A 678 -0.68 33.99 6.12
C THR A 678 -0.73 34.12 7.62
N THR A 679 0.43 34.07 8.29
CA THR A 679 0.49 34.14 9.76
C THR A 679 1.59 35.08 10.23
N ILE A 680 1.33 35.76 11.35
CA ILE A 680 2.30 36.55 12.10
C ILE A 680 2.45 35.92 13.48
N ARG A 681 3.68 35.65 13.92
CA ARG A 681 3.99 34.99 15.21
C ARG A 681 5.10 35.75 15.93
N GLY A 682 5.10 35.74 17.26
CA GLY A 682 6.16 36.35 18.08
C GLY A 682 5.85 36.15 19.56
N THR A 683 6.89 36.13 20.41
CA THR A 683 6.73 35.85 21.85
C THR A 683 6.00 36.97 22.59
N GLN A 684 6.18 38.22 22.15
CA GLN A 684 5.57 39.43 22.73
C GLN A 684 4.29 39.88 22.03
N LEU A 685 3.80 39.06 21.10
CA LEU A 685 2.71 39.43 20.20
C LEU A 685 1.36 39.15 20.87
N THR A 686 0.63 40.21 21.23
CA THR A 686 -0.76 40.16 21.74
C THR A 686 -1.75 40.59 20.64
N ASP A 687 -3.01 40.13 20.71
CA ASP A 687 -4.03 40.56 19.73
C ASP A 687 -4.28 42.06 19.79
N GLU A 688 -4.15 42.65 20.98
CA GLU A 688 -4.19 44.10 21.18
C GLU A 688 -3.06 44.82 20.45
N ASN A 689 -1.83 44.29 20.48
CA ASN A 689 -0.68 44.90 19.80
C ASN A 689 -0.84 44.88 18.28
N ILE A 690 -1.44 43.82 17.71
CA ILE A 690 -1.75 43.78 16.27
C ILE A 690 -2.85 44.79 15.93
N LYS A 691 -3.93 44.82 16.71
CA LYS A 691 -5.06 45.73 16.45
C LYS A 691 -4.66 47.20 16.54
N LYS A 692 -3.66 47.54 17.37
CA LYS A 692 -3.03 48.87 17.42
C LYS A 692 -2.30 49.23 16.13
N LEU A 693 -1.63 48.27 15.47
CA LEU A 693 -0.94 48.48 14.19
C LEU A 693 -1.92 48.52 13.01
N CYS A 694 -2.97 47.71 13.07
CA CYS A 694 -3.95 47.57 12.00
C CYS A 694 -5.25 46.99 12.56
N ALA A 695 -6.33 47.77 12.55
CA ALA A 695 -7.61 47.41 13.16
C ALA A 695 -8.23 46.12 12.59
N ASN A 696 -8.02 45.84 11.29
CA ASN A 696 -8.57 44.69 10.58
C ASN A 696 -7.60 43.50 10.47
N CYS A 697 -6.39 43.62 11.04
CA CYS A 697 -5.39 42.57 10.92
C CYS A 697 -5.59 41.49 11.98
N SER A 698 -5.49 40.23 11.55
CA SER A 698 -5.50 39.06 12.43
C SER A 698 -4.11 38.39 12.46
N ARG A 699 -3.83 37.61 13.51
CA ARG A 699 -2.61 36.78 13.57
C ARG A 699 -2.51 35.77 12.44
N GLN A 700 -3.65 35.26 12.01
CA GLN A 700 -3.78 34.26 10.97
C GLN A 700 -4.92 34.67 10.05
N TYR A 701 -4.64 34.67 8.75
CA TYR A 701 -5.62 34.99 7.73
C TYR A 701 -5.63 33.85 6.69
N THR A 702 -6.81 33.31 6.39
CA THR A 702 -6.97 32.30 5.33
C THR A 702 -7.17 33.01 4.00
N VAL A 703 -6.29 32.72 3.04
CA VAL A 703 -6.32 33.33 1.71
C VAL A 703 -7.51 32.75 0.94
N ARG A 704 -8.35 33.62 0.37
CA ARG A 704 -9.52 33.27 -0.46
C ARG A 704 -9.56 34.13 -1.73
N ALA A 705 -10.13 33.60 -2.81
CA ALA A 705 -10.18 34.27 -4.11
C ALA A 705 -11.03 35.57 -4.12
N ASP A 706 -12.10 35.66 -3.31
CA ASP A 706 -12.93 36.86 -3.15
C ASP A 706 -12.87 37.39 -1.70
N PRO A 707 -12.08 38.45 -1.43
CA PRO A 707 -11.95 39.03 -0.09
C PRO A 707 -13.17 39.86 0.36
N GLN A 708 -14.03 40.32 -0.56
CA GLN A 708 -15.09 41.31 -0.27
C GLN A 708 -16.38 40.66 0.24
N ASN A 709 -16.65 39.40 -0.12
CA ASN A 709 -17.80 38.62 0.39
C ASN A 709 -17.59 37.99 1.78
N ASN A 710 -16.47 38.27 2.45
CA ASN A 710 -16.11 37.70 3.75
C ASN A 710 -17.11 38.01 4.89
N HIS A 711 -18.00 38.99 4.74
CA HIS A 711 -18.98 39.34 5.79
C HIS A 711 -20.18 38.39 5.86
N ASN A 712 -20.45 37.62 4.79
CA ASN A 712 -21.52 36.62 4.79
C ASN A 712 -20.90 35.23 4.64
N ASN A 713 -20.76 34.51 5.77
CA ASN A 713 -20.44 33.06 5.82
C ASN A 713 -21.43 32.17 5.01
N GLU A 714 -22.41 32.77 4.33
CA GLU A 714 -23.48 32.12 3.56
C GLU A 714 -23.01 31.54 2.22
N ASN A 715 -21.85 31.95 1.69
CA ASN A 715 -21.33 31.49 0.38
C ASN A 715 -20.27 30.37 0.46
N ILE A 716 -20.11 29.71 1.61
CA ILE A 716 -19.26 28.53 1.74
C ILE A 716 -20.06 27.30 1.27
N HIS A 717 -19.68 26.70 0.14
CA HIS A 717 -20.37 25.52 -0.36
C HIS A 717 -20.09 24.30 0.53
N SER A 718 -21.14 23.87 1.23
CA SER A 718 -21.22 22.55 1.85
C SER A 718 -22.20 21.71 1.03
N GLN A 719 -21.67 20.84 0.16
CA GLN A 719 -22.48 20.02 -0.74
C GLN A 719 -22.29 18.53 -0.42
N VAL A 720 -23.40 17.81 -0.31
CA VAL A 720 -23.42 16.35 -0.19
C VAL A 720 -23.57 15.76 -1.59
N PHE A 721 -22.64 14.89 -2.00
CA PHE A 721 -22.65 14.25 -3.32
C PHE A 721 -23.32 12.89 -3.30
N VAL A 722 -23.12 12.17 -2.21
CA VAL A 722 -23.64 10.82 -2.01
C VAL A 722 -24.28 10.79 -0.64
N ASP A 723 -25.54 10.41 -0.63
CA ASP A 723 -26.34 10.09 0.55
C ASP A 723 -27.01 8.74 0.30
N TRP A 724 -26.42 7.68 0.85
CA TRP A 724 -26.93 6.32 0.71
C TRP A 724 -27.34 5.79 2.08
N THR A 725 -28.63 5.45 2.21
CA THR A 725 -29.15 4.83 3.42
C THR A 725 -28.95 3.32 3.37
N LEU A 726 -28.16 2.79 4.32
CA LEU A 726 -27.92 1.36 4.53
C LEU A 726 -28.78 0.87 5.70
N ALA A 727 -30.09 0.74 5.46
CA ALA A 727 -31.08 0.42 6.51
C ALA A 727 -30.78 -0.90 7.23
N GLU A 728 -30.27 -1.91 6.52
CA GLU A 728 -29.85 -3.21 7.06
C GLU A 728 -28.72 -3.09 8.09
N LEU A 729 -27.82 -2.14 7.86
CA LEU A 729 -26.66 -1.87 8.71
C LEU A 729 -26.92 -0.70 9.68
N GLY A 730 -28.12 -0.11 9.64
CA GLY A 730 -28.48 1.00 10.51
C GLY A 730 -27.63 2.25 10.37
N GLY A 731 -27.00 2.46 9.20
CA GLY A 731 -26.16 3.61 8.92
C GLY A 731 -26.52 4.35 7.63
N LYS A 732 -26.08 5.60 7.51
CA LYS A 732 -26.13 6.41 6.29
C LYS A 732 -24.70 6.76 5.88
N LEU A 733 -24.39 6.52 4.61
CA LEU A 733 -23.10 6.85 4.02
C LEU A 733 -23.17 8.24 3.39
N HIS A 734 -22.27 9.14 3.80
CA HIS A 734 -22.15 10.49 3.28
C HIS A 734 -20.79 10.76 2.65
N ILE A 735 -20.82 11.39 1.48
CA ILE A 735 -19.66 12.05 0.88
C ILE A 735 -19.99 13.54 0.78
N LYS A 736 -19.27 14.37 1.54
CA LYS A 736 -19.53 15.81 1.67
C LYS A 736 -18.26 16.62 1.40
N MET A 737 -18.38 17.64 0.55
CA MET A 737 -17.41 18.75 0.47
C MET A 737 -17.85 19.86 1.40
N PHE A 738 -16.89 20.55 2.01
CA PHE A 738 -17.11 21.64 2.95
C PHE A 738 -15.95 22.62 2.92
N ASP A 739 -16.21 23.87 3.30
CA ASP A 739 -15.23 24.96 3.28
C ASP A 739 -14.58 25.23 1.91
N CYS A 740 -15.22 24.83 0.81
CA CYS A 740 -14.68 25.00 -0.55
C CYS A 740 -15.20 26.27 -1.24
N GLU A 741 -14.35 26.89 -2.07
CA GLU A 741 -14.74 28.03 -2.91
C GLU A 741 -15.74 27.61 -4.01
N PRO A 742 -16.68 28.49 -4.42
CA PRO A 742 -17.75 28.17 -5.38
C PRO A 742 -17.30 27.67 -6.76
N GLN A 743 -16.05 27.97 -7.13
CA GLN A 743 -15.51 27.64 -8.46
C GLN A 743 -15.07 26.17 -8.60
N ILE A 744 -14.93 25.43 -7.49
CA ILE A 744 -14.42 24.06 -7.52
C ILE A 744 -15.58 23.07 -7.67
N LYS A 745 -15.82 22.59 -8.90
CA LYS A 745 -16.78 21.51 -9.14
C LYS A 745 -16.12 20.13 -8.92
N PRO A 746 -16.78 19.18 -8.23
CA PRO A 746 -16.21 17.87 -7.94
C PRO A 746 -15.94 17.02 -9.17
N MET A 747 -16.77 17.17 -10.21
CA MET A 747 -16.58 16.45 -11.47
C MET A 747 -15.31 16.91 -12.20
N ASP A 748 -14.93 18.17 -12.03
CA ASP A 748 -13.71 18.73 -12.64
C ASP A 748 -12.45 18.16 -11.95
N LEU A 749 -12.50 17.93 -10.63
CA LEU A 749 -11.43 17.26 -9.88
C LEU A 749 -11.19 15.83 -10.39
N LEU A 750 -12.25 15.02 -10.47
CA LEU A 750 -12.15 13.63 -10.94
C LEU A 750 -11.73 13.56 -12.41
N ASN A 751 -12.26 14.45 -13.26
CA ASN A 751 -11.87 14.55 -14.66
C ASN A 751 -10.39 14.97 -14.83
N ASP A 752 -9.91 15.91 -14.03
CA ASP A 752 -8.50 16.34 -14.08
C ASP A 752 -7.55 15.22 -13.64
N ILE A 753 -7.90 14.43 -12.61
CA ILE A 753 -7.12 13.23 -12.22
C ILE A 753 -7.12 12.21 -13.37
N TRP A 754 -8.29 11.91 -13.94
CA TRP A 754 -8.42 10.90 -14.97
C TRP A 754 -7.65 11.26 -16.26
N ASN A 755 -7.73 12.52 -16.69
CA ASN A 755 -7.09 13.00 -17.92
C ASN A 755 -5.56 13.01 -17.84
N HIS A 756 -4.99 13.15 -16.64
CA HIS A 756 -3.53 13.20 -16.45
C HIS A 756 -2.95 11.90 -15.89
N HIS A 757 -3.78 10.90 -15.56
CA HIS A 757 -3.33 9.59 -15.11
C HIS A 757 -2.72 8.80 -16.28
N ARG A 758 -1.43 8.50 -16.18
CA ARG A 758 -0.77 7.49 -17.01
C ARG A 758 -0.34 6.35 -16.13
N SER A 759 -0.60 5.13 -16.55
CA SER A 759 -0.18 3.92 -15.83
C SER A 759 -0.01 2.76 -16.78
N ASN A 760 0.78 1.78 -16.35
CA ASN A 760 1.15 0.62 -17.16
C ASN A 760 0.36 -0.65 -16.78
N TYR A 761 -0.91 -0.49 -16.38
CA TYR A 761 -1.80 -1.58 -15.94
C TYR A 761 -2.12 -2.61 -17.03
N ASP A 762 -1.79 -2.36 -18.31
CA ASP A 762 -2.07 -3.29 -19.41
C ASP A 762 -1.40 -4.66 -19.20
N THR A 763 -0.34 -4.71 -18.38
CA THR A 763 0.32 -5.95 -17.95
C THR A 763 -0.50 -6.74 -16.91
N TRP A 764 -1.33 -6.07 -16.11
CA TRP A 764 -2.24 -6.67 -15.13
C TRP A 764 -3.48 -5.80 -14.90
N SER A 765 -4.57 -6.09 -15.62
CA SER A 765 -5.77 -5.24 -15.65
C SER A 765 -6.41 -4.95 -14.29
N LEU A 766 -6.28 -5.85 -13.31
CA LEU A 766 -6.76 -5.63 -11.94
C LEU A 766 -5.96 -4.58 -11.17
N ALA A 767 -4.70 -4.31 -11.55
CA ALA A 767 -3.85 -3.29 -10.94
C ALA A 767 -4.34 -1.85 -11.23
N LYS A 768 -5.23 -1.66 -12.21
CA LYS A 768 -5.80 -0.35 -12.56
C LYS A 768 -6.45 0.34 -11.36
N TYR A 769 -7.27 -0.39 -10.60
CA TYR A 769 -8.02 0.17 -9.47
C TYR A 769 -7.12 0.65 -8.31
N PRO A 770 -6.17 -0.16 -7.80
CA PRO A 770 -5.27 0.31 -6.74
C PRO A 770 -4.34 1.43 -7.21
N LEU A 771 -3.85 1.40 -8.46
CA LEU A 771 -3.04 2.50 -9.01
C LEU A 771 -3.83 3.81 -9.11
N MET A 772 -5.10 3.74 -9.52
CA MET A 772 -5.98 4.91 -9.54
C MET A 772 -6.28 5.44 -8.14
N ALA A 773 -6.53 4.55 -7.17
CA ALA A 773 -6.76 4.94 -5.78
C ALA A 773 -5.54 5.62 -5.16
N MET A 774 -4.33 5.11 -5.43
CA MET A 774 -3.09 5.77 -5.02
C MET A 774 -2.92 7.13 -5.68
N HIS A 775 -3.22 7.26 -6.99
CA HIS A 775 -3.18 8.54 -7.68
C HIS A 775 -4.12 9.58 -7.05
N LEU A 776 -5.35 9.18 -6.71
CA LEU A 776 -6.30 10.05 -6.02
C LEU A 776 -5.76 10.51 -4.66
N LEU A 777 -5.19 9.60 -3.87
CA LEU A 777 -4.62 9.93 -2.56
C LEU A 777 -3.43 10.89 -2.69
N ASP A 778 -2.52 10.61 -3.62
CA ASP A 778 -1.36 11.46 -3.92
C ASP A 778 -1.79 12.83 -4.45
N TYR A 779 -2.82 12.90 -5.30
CA TYR A 779 -3.35 14.16 -5.81
C TYR A 779 -3.86 15.04 -4.66
N LEU A 780 -4.69 14.47 -3.77
CA LEU A 780 -5.20 15.18 -2.60
C LEU A 780 -4.08 15.61 -1.64
N THR A 781 -2.94 14.93 -1.69
CA THR A 781 -1.78 15.21 -0.82
C THR A 781 -0.84 16.26 -1.42
N TYR A 782 -0.50 16.15 -2.70
CA TYR A 782 0.49 17.01 -3.38
C TYR A 782 -0.12 18.22 -4.06
N VAL A 783 -1.41 18.15 -4.41
CA VAL A 783 -2.13 19.18 -5.17
C VAL A 783 -3.42 19.56 -4.45
N PRO A 784 -3.35 20.07 -3.21
CA PRO A 784 -4.55 20.56 -2.58
C PRO A 784 -5.19 21.68 -3.42
N PRO A 785 -6.52 21.85 -3.38
CA PRO A 785 -7.19 22.97 -4.02
C PRO A 785 -6.67 24.32 -3.51
N SER A 786 -6.80 25.35 -4.36
CA SER A 786 -6.47 26.74 -4.02
C SER A 786 -7.41 27.27 -2.94
N GLY A 787 -6.88 28.07 -2.01
CA GLY A 787 -7.65 28.66 -0.92
C GLY A 787 -7.90 27.68 0.23
N SER A 788 -9.17 27.45 0.58
CA SER A 788 -9.62 26.50 1.62
C SER A 788 -10.61 25.52 1.00
N CYS A 789 -10.52 24.23 1.33
CA CYS A 789 -11.49 23.22 0.93
C CYS A 789 -11.24 21.89 1.65
N GLY A 790 -12.32 21.17 1.98
CA GLY A 790 -12.28 19.85 2.58
C GLY A 790 -13.28 18.86 1.97
N ILE A 791 -12.93 17.58 2.09
CA ILE A 791 -13.75 16.44 1.66
C ILE A 791 -13.86 15.48 2.85
N SER A 792 -15.06 15.04 3.16
CA SER A 792 -15.30 14.03 4.21
C SER A 792 -16.09 12.86 3.64
N PHE A 793 -15.63 11.66 3.97
CA PHE A 793 -16.28 10.38 3.71
C PHE A 793 -16.59 9.75 5.06
N TYR A 794 -17.86 9.66 5.44
CA TYR A 794 -18.23 9.11 6.74
C TYR A 794 -19.56 8.37 6.72
N ILE A 795 -19.71 7.46 7.68
CA ILE A 795 -20.93 6.76 8.00
C ILE A 795 -21.47 7.38 9.30
N GLU A 796 -22.74 7.72 9.31
CA GLU A 796 -23.50 8.13 10.51
C GLU A 796 -24.64 7.15 10.79
N THR A 797 -25.23 7.20 11.98
CA THR A 797 -26.33 6.30 12.34
C THR A 797 -27.63 6.72 11.66
N ALA A 798 -28.38 5.76 11.12
CA ALA A 798 -29.65 6.03 10.43
C ALA A 798 -30.79 6.40 11.40
N ASN A 799 -30.75 5.90 12.64
CA ASN A 799 -31.76 6.14 13.68
C ASN A 799 -31.11 6.82 14.90
N ILE A 800 -31.93 7.53 15.69
CA ILE A 800 -31.54 8.23 16.94
C ILE A 800 -31.08 7.24 18.01
N GLN A 801 -31.73 6.07 18.09
CA GLN A 801 -31.38 5.02 19.05
C GLN A 801 -30.35 4.06 18.44
N PRO A 802 -29.29 3.68 19.19
CA PRO A 802 -28.33 2.68 18.72
C PRO A 802 -29.06 1.38 18.41
N SER A 803 -28.62 0.67 17.38
CA SER A 803 -29.15 -0.64 17.00
C SER A 803 -28.04 -1.67 17.00
N GLN A 804 -28.36 -2.89 17.39
CA GLN A 804 -27.45 -4.02 17.30
C GLN A 804 -27.74 -4.75 15.99
N VAL A 805 -26.71 -4.91 15.16
CA VAL A 805 -26.80 -5.70 13.94
C VAL A 805 -26.06 -7.00 14.17
N LYS A 806 -26.81 -8.10 14.21
CA LYS A 806 -26.32 -9.45 14.49
C LYS A 806 -26.39 -10.31 13.25
N PHE A 807 -25.24 -10.78 12.80
CA PHE A 807 -25.10 -11.85 11.83
C PHE A 807 -24.88 -13.17 12.57
N GLU A 808 -25.70 -14.19 12.31
CA GLU A 808 -25.65 -15.47 13.00
C GLU A 808 -25.69 -16.62 11.99
N VAL A 809 -24.88 -17.64 12.27
CA VAL A 809 -24.74 -18.86 11.47
C VAL A 809 -25.09 -20.04 12.35
N LEU A 810 -26.08 -20.81 11.91
CA LEU A 810 -26.57 -21.98 12.60
C LEU A 810 -26.55 -23.18 11.65
N LYS A 811 -25.94 -24.29 12.08
CA LYS A 811 -25.98 -25.57 11.36
C LYS A 811 -26.92 -26.52 12.06
N ILE A 812 -27.98 -26.97 11.37
CA ILE A 812 -28.88 -28.03 11.84
C ILE A 812 -28.80 -29.16 10.81
N ALA A 813 -28.17 -30.28 11.17
CA ALA A 813 -27.88 -31.38 10.24
C ALA A 813 -27.19 -30.88 8.94
N ASP A 814 -27.83 -31.04 7.78
CA ASP A 814 -27.31 -30.61 6.46
C ASP A 814 -27.80 -29.21 6.03
N ARG A 815 -28.50 -28.48 6.90
CA ARG A 815 -29.00 -27.13 6.63
C ARG A 815 -28.14 -26.08 7.33
N TYR A 816 -27.68 -25.11 6.56
CA TYR A 816 -27.07 -23.88 7.07
C TYR A 816 -28.10 -22.77 7.07
N MET A 817 -28.32 -22.14 8.21
CA MET A 817 -29.12 -20.93 8.33
C MET A 817 -28.20 -19.75 8.64
N LEU A 818 -28.28 -18.72 7.82
CA LEU A 818 -27.63 -17.43 8.01
C LEU A 818 -28.73 -16.41 8.34
N SER A 819 -28.64 -15.72 9.46
CA SER A 819 -29.55 -14.64 9.81
C SER A 819 -28.78 -13.33 9.96
N LEU A 820 -29.31 -12.25 9.41
CA LEU A 820 -28.87 -10.88 9.66
C LEU A 820 -30.05 -10.14 10.30
N THR A 821 -29.95 -9.90 11.60
CA THR A 821 -31.02 -9.30 12.40
C THR A 821 -30.56 -7.95 12.93
N ARG A 822 -31.35 -6.91 12.72
CA ARG A 822 -31.18 -5.59 13.33
C ARG A 822 -32.20 -5.43 14.44
N THR A 823 -31.73 -5.29 15.68
CA THR A 823 -32.57 -5.11 16.87
C THR A 823 -32.30 -3.76 17.53
N GLN A 824 -33.32 -3.24 18.22
CA GLN A 824 -33.12 -2.13 19.15
C GLN A 824 -32.75 -2.72 20.53
N PRO A 825 -31.63 -2.30 21.14
CA PRO A 825 -31.21 -2.75 22.47
C PRO A 825 -32.20 -2.24 23.52
N THR A 826 -32.60 -3.13 24.44
CA THR A 826 -33.47 -2.79 25.57
C THR A 826 -32.67 -1.97 26.60
N SER A 827 -33.24 -0.86 27.08
CA SER A 827 -32.62 -0.03 28.13
C SER A 827 -32.35 -0.87 29.39
N GLN A 828 -31.18 -0.68 30.02
CA GLN A 828 -30.73 -1.42 31.22
C GLN A 828 -31.72 -1.37 32.41
N GLN A 829 -32.71 -0.48 32.39
CA GLN A 829 -33.71 -0.31 33.45
C GLN A 829 -34.88 -1.30 33.39
N GLN A 830 -35.09 -2.08 32.31
CA GLN A 830 -36.17 -3.08 32.22
C GLN A 830 -35.76 -4.33 31.40
N PRO A 831 -35.15 -5.36 32.05
CA PRO A 831 -34.64 -6.55 31.37
C PRO A 831 -35.70 -7.57 30.91
N GLN A 832 -37.00 -7.31 31.08
CA GLN A 832 -38.09 -8.25 30.76
C GLN A 832 -38.85 -7.95 29.46
N GLN A 833 -38.56 -6.87 28.73
CA GLN A 833 -39.17 -6.61 27.42
C GLN A 833 -38.37 -7.27 26.28
N GLN A 834 -39.06 -8.05 25.43
CA GLN A 834 -38.50 -8.67 24.23
C GLN A 834 -37.85 -7.61 23.32
N GLN A 835 -36.63 -7.87 22.85
CA GLN A 835 -35.92 -6.98 21.92
C GLN A 835 -36.76 -6.74 20.66
N LYS A 836 -37.08 -5.46 20.36
CA LYS A 836 -37.82 -5.11 19.13
C LYS A 836 -36.90 -5.34 17.92
N ILE A 837 -37.23 -6.34 17.10
CA ILE A 837 -36.57 -6.59 15.81
C ILE A 837 -37.04 -5.53 14.83
N LEU A 838 -36.13 -4.72 14.29
CA LEU A 838 -36.42 -3.69 13.29
C LEU A 838 -36.47 -4.28 11.89
N GLN A 839 -35.52 -5.16 11.59
CA GLN A 839 -35.38 -5.81 10.30
C GLN A 839 -34.66 -7.15 10.47
N GLN A 840 -35.08 -8.18 9.73
CA GLN A 840 -34.41 -9.47 9.73
C GLN A 840 -34.36 -10.05 8.32
N TRP A 841 -33.17 -10.48 7.94
CA TRP A 841 -32.93 -11.34 6.80
C TRP A 841 -32.60 -12.73 7.30
N THR A 842 -33.21 -13.76 6.72
CA THR A 842 -32.87 -15.15 6.99
C THR A 842 -32.64 -15.87 5.68
N ILE A 843 -31.48 -16.51 5.52
CA ILE A 843 -31.08 -17.28 4.35
C ILE A 843 -30.84 -18.71 4.82
N ALA A 844 -31.71 -19.62 4.42
CA ALA A 844 -31.53 -21.05 4.63
C ALA A 844 -30.93 -21.68 3.37
N ILE A 845 -29.80 -22.36 3.52
CA ILE A 845 -29.08 -23.08 2.47
C ILE A 845 -29.11 -24.56 2.83
N LEU A 846 -29.63 -25.37 1.92
CA LEU A 846 -29.59 -26.83 1.97
C LEU A 846 -28.74 -27.31 0.81
N TYR A 847 -27.74 -28.13 1.12
CA TYR A 847 -26.90 -28.77 0.13
C TYR A 847 -27.03 -30.29 0.29
N GLU A 848 -27.56 -30.95 -0.74
CA GLU A 848 -27.72 -32.39 -0.78
C GLU A 848 -26.87 -32.92 -1.95
N SER A 849 -25.88 -33.75 -1.62
CA SER A 849 -25.05 -34.45 -2.61
C SER A 849 -25.37 -35.93 -2.51
N THR A 850 -26.12 -36.45 -3.50
CA THR A 850 -26.48 -37.88 -3.56
C THR A 850 -25.34 -38.72 -4.15
N SER A 851 -24.48 -38.10 -4.97
CA SER A 851 -23.27 -38.67 -5.51
C SER A 851 -22.33 -37.55 -5.96
N TRP A 852 -21.11 -37.91 -6.31
CA TRP A 852 -20.14 -36.97 -6.86
C TRP A 852 -20.52 -36.44 -8.28
N GLN A 853 -21.58 -36.99 -8.89
CA GLN A 853 -22.17 -36.62 -10.18
C GLN A 853 -23.39 -35.70 -10.06
N THR A 854 -24.05 -35.66 -8.90
CA THR A 854 -25.36 -34.99 -8.73
C THR A 854 -25.41 -34.18 -7.45
N ASP A 855 -25.62 -32.87 -7.59
CA ASP A 855 -25.74 -31.94 -6.48
C ASP A 855 -27.03 -31.14 -6.59
N ASN A 856 -27.72 -30.99 -5.46
CA ASN A 856 -28.85 -30.09 -5.33
C ASN A 856 -28.51 -29.01 -4.28
N ILE A 857 -28.66 -27.75 -4.67
CA ILE A 857 -28.56 -26.60 -3.77
C ILE A 857 -29.93 -25.90 -3.72
N LYS A 858 -30.52 -25.81 -2.53
CA LYS A 858 -31.72 -25.00 -2.28
C LYS A 858 -31.38 -23.86 -1.35
N VAL A 859 -31.55 -22.63 -1.82
CA VAL A 859 -31.41 -21.40 -1.03
C VAL A 859 -32.78 -20.76 -0.89
N LYS A 860 -33.18 -20.46 0.34
CA LYS A 860 -34.38 -19.70 0.63
C LYS A 860 -34.00 -18.49 1.48
N ALA A 861 -34.11 -17.30 0.90
CA ALA A 861 -33.95 -16.03 1.60
C ALA A 861 -35.31 -15.39 1.90
N THR A 862 -35.47 -14.85 3.10
CA THR A 862 -36.67 -14.12 3.53
C THR A 862 -36.28 -12.82 4.20
N LYS A 863 -36.93 -11.71 3.82
CA LYS A 863 -36.81 -10.39 4.47
C LYS A 863 -38.10 -10.07 5.21
N THR A 864 -37.98 -9.77 6.50
CA THR A 864 -39.07 -9.36 7.39
C THR A 864 -38.76 -7.99 8.00
N ILE A 865 -39.75 -7.10 8.04
CA ILE A 865 -39.67 -5.74 8.62
C ILE A 865 -40.68 -5.65 9.77
N ALA A 866 -40.34 -4.91 10.82
CA ALA A 866 -41.03 -4.93 12.12
C ALA A 866 -42.49 -4.45 12.13
N ASP A 867 -42.88 -3.58 11.19
CA ASP A 867 -44.12 -2.82 11.32
C ASP A 867 -45.39 -3.57 10.93
N GLY A 868 -45.35 -4.90 10.83
CA GLY A 868 -46.55 -5.78 10.79
C GLY A 868 -47.50 -5.61 9.59
N GLU A 869 -47.39 -4.52 8.83
CA GLU A 869 -48.25 -4.15 7.69
C GLU A 869 -47.59 -4.49 6.34
N GLU A 870 -46.28 -4.73 6.30
CA GLU A 870 -45.54 -5.07 5.07
C GLU A 870 -45.39 -6.59 4.87
N LYS A 871 -45.73 -7.06 3.66
CA LYS A 871 -45.60 -8.47 3.25
C LYS A 871 -44.14 -8.94 3.27
N VAL A 872 -43.91 -10.19 3.66
CA VAL A 872 -42.57 -10.82 3.69
C VAL A 872 -42.07 -11.05 2.27
N LEU A 873 -40.92 -10.47 1.91
CA LEU A 873 -40.26 -10.77 0.65
C LEU A 873 -39.56 -12.14 0.75
N LYS A 874 -39.91 -13.06 -0.13
CA LYS A 874 -39.28 -14.38 -0.27
C LYS A 874 -38.50 -14.46 -1.57
N ILE A 875 -37.33 -15.09 -1.51
CA ILE A 875 -36.52 -15.46 -2.67
C ILE A 875 -36.12 -16.92 -2.49
N CYS A 876 -36.54 -17.77 -3.41
CA CYS A 876 -36.17 -19.19 -3.46
C CYS A 876 -35.32 -19.42 -4.70
N LEU A 877 -34.17 -20.03 -4.50
CA LEU A 877 -33.29 -20.50 -5.55
C LEU A 877 -33.11 -22.01 -5.38
N GLU A 878 -33.41 -22.76 -6.44
CA GLU A 878 -33.12 -24.19 -6.52
C GLU A 878 -32.19 -24.40 -7.71
N MET A 879 -31.05 -25.03 -7.46
CA MET A 879 -30.05 -25.34 -8.46
C MET A 879 -29.72 -26.83 -8.43
N ASP A 880 -30.06 -27.53 -9.50
CA ASP A 880 -29.70 -28.92 -9.71
C ASP A 880 -28.55 -29.00 -10.70
N ARG A 881 -27.48 -29.66 -10.30
CA ARG A 881 -26.36 -29.99 -11.19
C ARG A 881 -26.32 -31.49 -11.39
N THR A 882 -26.38 -31.89 -12.65
CA THR A 882 -26.12 -33.28 -13.07
C THR A 882 -24.92 -33.30 -14.00
N MET A 883 -23.85 -33.91 -13.53
CA MET A 883 -22.61 -34.15 -14.24
C MET A 883 -22.50 -35.66 -14.46
N PRO A 884 -22.97 -36.18 -15.60
CA PRO A 884 -22.86 -37.60 -15.87
C PRO A 884 -21.38 -37.96 -15.93
N TRP A 885 -20.99 -39.06 -15.30
CA TRP A 885 -19.65 -39.59 -15.49
C TRP A 885 -19.66 -41.03 -15.83
N ASN A 886 -19.13 -41.22 -17.02
CA ASN A 886 -18.46 -42.40 -17.50
C ASN A 886 -17.50 -41.99 -18.62
N TRP A 887 -16.69 -40.94 -18.41
CA TRP A 887 -15.71 -40.55 -19.44
C TRP A 887 -14.35 -41.20 -19.16
N HIS A 888 -14.05 -42.30 -19.85
CA HIS A 888 -12.65 -42.72 -19.99
C HIS A 888 -11.95 -41.66 -20.85
N PHE A 889 -10.79 -41.16 -20.43
CA PHE A 889 -10.08 -40.01 -21.02
C PHE A 889 -9.83 -40.03 -22.54
N LEU A 890 -10.09 -41.16 -23.20
CA LEU A 890 -9.93 -41.39 -24.64
C LEU A 890 -11.18 -42.01 -25.31
N THR A 891 -12.38 -41.99 -24.67
CA THR A 891 -13.59 -42.56 -25.30
C THR A 891 -14.00 -41.78 -26.53
N THR A 892 -14.34 -42.51 -27.60
CA THR A 892 -14.85 -41.98 -28.88
C THR A 892 -16.39 -41.97 -28.97
N LYS A 893 -17.07 -42.26 -27.86
CA LYS A 893 -18.54 -42.29 -27.72
C LYS A 893 -19.07 -40.94 -27.24
N HIS A 894 -20.32 -40.61 -27.50
CA HIS A 894 -20.94 -39.39 -26.97
C HIS A 894 -21.08 -39.46 -25.45
N SER A 895 -20.77 -38.36 -24.76
CA SER A 895 -21.08 -38.21 -23.33
C SER A 895 -22.53 -37.76 -23.19
N ASP A 896 -23.20 -38.20 -22.12
CA ASP A 896 -24.44 -37.57 -21.71
C ASP A 896 -24.20 -36.06 -21.44
N PRO A 897 -25.15 -35.17 -21.76
CA PRO A 897 -24.96 -33.74 -21.57
C PRO A 897 -24.89 -33.42 -20.08
N ALA A 898 -23.96 -32.56 -19.69
CA ALA A 898 -23.96 -32.03 -18.34
C ALA A 898 -25.02 -30.94 -18.25
N THR A 899 -25.92 -31.05 -17.28
CA THR A 899 -27.05 -30.13 -17.13
C THR A 899 -27.01 -29.40 -15.80
N ILE A 900 -27.36 -28.13 -15.84
CA ILE A 900 -27.60 -27.28 -14.68
C ILE A 900 -29.00 -26.73 -14.85
N ARG A 901 -29.90 -27.08 -13.92
CA ARG A 901 -31.23 -26.49 -13.84
C ARG A 901 -31.20 -25.45 -12.74
N PHE A 902 -31.59 -24.23 -13.06
CA PHE A 902 -31.63 -23.10 -12.18
C PHE A 902 -33.07 -22.60 -12.12
N ASN A 903 -33.67 -22.57 -10.93
CA ASN A 903 -35.03 -22.10 -10.71
C ASN A 903 -35.00 -21.03 -9.63
N LEU A 904 -35.26 -19.78 -10.03
CA LEU A 904 -35.33 -18.63 -9.14
C LEU A 904 -36.77 -18.13 -9.08
N ALA A 905 -37.36 -18.08 -7.90
CA ALA A 905 -38.70 -17.54 -7.68
C ALA A 905 -38.68 -16.53 -6.53
N TRP A 906 -39.30 -15.37 -6.72
CA TRP A 906 -39.40 -14.35 -5.69
C TRP A 906 -40.73 -13.61 -5.69
N GLY A 907 -41.10 -13.10 -4.52
CA GLY A 907 -42.31 -12.28 -4.36
C GLY A 907 -42.69 -12.09 -2.91
N TYR A 908 -43.74 -11.30 -2.70
CA TYR A 908 -44.27 -10.93 -1.40
C TYR A 908 -45.28 -11.98 -0.90
N SER A 909 -45.26 -12.31 0.39
CA SER A 909 -46.13 -13.30 1.02
C SER A 909 -46.45 -12.96 2.47
N ASP A 910 -47.59 -13.39 2.98
CA ASP A 910 -48.04 -13.05 4.34
C ASP A 910 -47.33 -13.87 5.44
N THR A 911 -46.65 -14.96 5.08
CA THR A 911 -45.93 -15.82 6.04
C THR A 911 -44.52 -16.10 5.56
N ALA A 912 -43.55 -16.36 6.45
CA ALA A 912 -42.20 -16.80 6.03
C ALA A 912 -42.13 -18.28 5.58
N ARG A 913 -43.14 -19.10 5.95
CA ARG A 913 -43.22 -20.54 5.63
C ARG A 913 -43.89 -20.78 4.26
N GLY A 914 -43.71 -21.98 3.67
CA GLY A 914 -44.29 -22.34 2.37
C GLY A 914 -43.41 -22.03 1.14
N LYS A 915 -43.95 -22.32 -0.05
CA LYS A 915 -43.32 -22.13 -1.37
C LYS A 915 -43.21 -20.63 -1.73
N CYS A 916 -42.24 -20.28 -2.57
CA CYS A 916 -42.15 -18.93 -3.14
C CYS A 916 -43.21 -18.74 -4.23
N THR A 917 -43.85 -17.58 -4.25
CA THR A 917 -44.92 -17.20 -5.19
C THR A 917 -44.63 -15.80 -5.73
N GLY A 918 -44.92 -15.54 -7.00
CA GLY A 918 -44.65 -14.24 -7.63
C GLY A 918 -43.96 -14.40 -8.98
N SER A 919 -42.88 -13.66 -9.18
CA SER A 919 -42.02 -13.74 -10.37
C SER A 919 -41.18 -15.01 -10.34
N ASN A 920 -40.99 -15.66 -11.49
CA ASN A 920 -40.12 -16.83 -11.61
C ASN A 920 -39.19 -16.70 -12.82
N VAL A 921 -38.02 -17.34 -12.74
CA VAL A 921 -37.07 -17.51 -13.83
C VAL A 921 -36.52 -18.92 -13.73
N ILE A 922 -36.80 -19.72 -14.76
CA ILE A 922 -36.25 -21.06 -14.93
C ILE A 922 -35.22 -20.99 -16.06
N MET A 923 -34.01 -21.44 -15.77
CA MET A 923 -32.91 -21.53 -16.72
C MET A 923 -32.35 -22.95 -16.70
N ASN A 924 -32.44 -23.64 -17.83
CA ASN A 924 -31.83 -24.95 -18.02
C ASN A 924 -30.62 -24.79 -18.95
N LEU A 925 -29.42 -24.99 -18.41
CA LEU A 925 -28.20 -25.02 -19.18
C LEU A 925 -27.81 -26.48 -19.43
N ALA A 926 -27.66 -26.86 -20.69
CA ALA A 926 -27.09 -28.13 -21.09
C ALA A 926 -25.81 -27.87 -21.88
N ALA A 927 -24.75 -28.61 -21.59
CA ALA A 927 -23.50 -28.51 -22.32
C ALA A 927 -22.97 -29.91 -22.66
N GLN A 928 -22.35 -30.02 -23.83
CA GLN A 928 -21.79 -31.27 -24.32
C GLN A 928 -20.55 -31.03 -25.19
N VAL A 929 -19.78 -32.09 -25.40
CA VAL A 929 -18.67 -32.11 -26.36
C VAL A 929 -19.25 -32.00 -27.78
N SER A 930 -18.64 -31.20 -28.66
CA SER A 930 -19.10 -31.07 -30.04
C SER A 930 -18.75 -32.33 -30.86
N GLU A 931 -19.54 -32.60 -31.91
CA GLU A 931 -19.28 -33.73 -32.82
C GLU A 931 -17.92 -33.62 -33.51
N GLU A 932 -17.50 -32.39 -33.79
CA GLU A 932 -16.20 -32.10 -34.42
C GLU A 932 -15.03 -32.45 -33.50
N GLN A 933 -15.13 -32.19 -32.19
CA GLN A 933 -14.11 -32.59 -31.21
C GLN A 933 -13.93 -34.12 -31.16
N ILE A 934 -15.04 -34.86 -31.20
CA ILE A 934 -15.02 -36.33 -31.22
C ILE A 934 -14.38 -36.82 -32.53
N THR A 935 -14.69 -36.19 -33.66
CA THR A 935 -14.13 -36.53 -34.97
C THR A 935 -12.62 -36.25 -35.03
N GLN A 936 -12.16 -35.11 -34.50
CA GLN A 936 -10.73 -34.77 -34.41
C GLN A 936 -9.96 -35.72 -33.48
N SER A 937 -10.58 -36.15 -32.37
CA SER A 937 -9.94 -37.10 -31.45
C SER A 937 -9.61 -38.45 -32.11
N ARG A 938 -10.32 -38.82 -33.19
CA ARG A 938 -10.06 -40.04 -33.99
C ARG A 938 -8.90 -39.87 -34.98
N GLN A 939 -8.47 -38.64 -35.24
CA GLN A 939 -7.35 -38.37 -36.15
C GLN A 939 -6.00 -38.70 -35.49
N ASP A 940 -5.01 -39.05 -36.30
CA ASP A 940 -3.65 -39.36 -35.86
C ASP A 940 -2.77 -38.11 -35.71
N LYS A 941 -3.29 -37.12 -34.98
CA LYS A 941 -2.60 -35.87 -34.65
C LYS A 941 -2.22 -35.81 -33.17
N TRP A 942 -1.20 -35.02 -32.85
CA TRP A 942 -0.91 -34.64 -31.45
C TRP A 942 -2.08 -33.79 -30.92
N PRO A 943 -2.55 -33.98 -29.68
CA PRO A 943 -2.03 -34.86 -28.62
C PRO A 943 -2.62 -36.29 -28.61
N TYR A 944 -3.66 -36.56 -29.41
CA TYR A 944 -4.46 -37.79 -29.33
C TYR A 944 -3.69 -39.07 -29.69
N LYS A 945 -2.91 -39.06 -30.78
CA LYS A 945 -2.11 -40.21 -31.22
C LYS A 945 -1.10 -40.65 -30.16
N GLN A 946 -0.34 -39.69 -29.64
CA GLN A 946 0.71 -39.95 -28.66
C GLN A 946 0.12 -40.41 -27.32
N CYS A 947 -1.03 -39.85 -26.91
CA CYS A 947 -1.70 -40.36 -25.71
C CYS A 947 -2.24 -41.79 -25.89
N ARG A 948 -2.84 -42.13 -27.04
CA ARG A 948 -3.28 -43.51 -27.33
C ARG A 948 -2.12 -44.51 -27.25
N GLN A 949 -0.97 -44.16 -27.83
CA GLN A 949 0.25 -44.98 -27.75
C GLN A 949 0.76 -45.13 -26.32
N GLN A 950 0.81 -44.04 -25.54
CA GLN A 950 1.30 -44.05 -24.16
C GLN A 950 0.36 -44.77 -23.19
N SER A 951 -0.93 -44.85 -23.53
CA SER A 951 -1.99 -45.52 -22.76
C SER A 951 -2.22 -46.97 -23.19
N TYR A 952 -1.57 -47.43 -24.27
CA TYR A 952 -1.77 -48.78 -24.81
C TYR A 952 -1.38 -49.86 -23.80
N GLY A 953 -2.27 -50.82 -23.56
CA GLY A 953 -2.05 -51.93 -22.61
C GLY A 953 -2.09 -51.54 -21.12
N LYS A 954 -2.43 -50.29 -20.78
CA LYS A 954 -2.51 -49.82 -19.39
C LYS A 954 -3.97 -49.69 -18.93
N THR A 955 -4.25 -50.13 -17.71
CA THR A 955 -5.56 -50.00 -17.06
C THR A 955 -5.88 -48.57 -16.61
N LEU A 956 -4.84 -47.74 -16.38
CA LEU A 956 -4.97 -46.29 -16.16
C LEU A 956 -4.17 -45.50 -17.20
N VAL A 957 -4.73 -44.38 -17.64
CA VAL A 957 -4.08 -43.44 -18.56
C VAL A 957 -2.96 -42.71 -17.81
N PRO A 958 -1.70 -42.76 -18.29
CA PRO A 958 -0.58 -42.10 -17.63
C PRO A 958 -0.68 -40.57 -17.74
N TYR A 959 -0.23 -39.85 -16.71
CA TYR A 959 -0.22 -38.39 -16.67
C TYR A 959 0.96 -37.80 -17.48
N THR A 960 0.94 -38.02 -18.80
CA THR A 960 1.92 -37.43 -19.72
C THR A 960 1.39 -36.12 -20.29
N THR A 961 2.28 -35.24 -20.77
CA THR A 961 1.88 -33.99 -21.44
C THR A 961 0.87 -34.23 -22.57
N ALA A 962 1.06 -35.29 -23.35
CA ALA A 962 0.12 -35.67 -24.42
C ALA A 962 -1.23 -36.14 -23.86
N CYS A 963 -1.26 -36.99 -22.84
CA CYS A 963 -2.53 -37.45 -22.28
C CYS A 963 -3.29 -36.39 -21.50
N TYR A 964 -2.58 -35.50 -20.81
CA TYR A 964 -3.16 -34.32 -20.21
C TYR A 964 -3.80 -33.41 -21.28
N GLN A 965 -3.09 -33.13 -22.37
CA GLN A 965 -3.61 -32.29 -23.45
C GLN A 965 -4.81 -32.93 -24.16
N ALA A 966 -4.77 -34.24 -24.42
CA ALA A 966 -5.89 -34.98 -25.01
C ALA A 966 -7.12 -34.98 -24.08
N SER A 967 -6.91 -35.20 -22.77
CA SER A 967 -7.96 -35.11 -21.76
C SER A 967 -8.52 -33.69 -21.66
N ARG A 968 -7.68 -32.65 -21.72
CA ARG A 968 -8.09 -31.25 -21.67
C ARG A 968 -9.01 -30.88 -22.83
N GLU A 969 -8.65 -31.27 -24.06
CA GLU A 969 -9.48 -30.97 -25.24
C GLU A 969 -10.81 -31.75 -25.24
N LEU A 970 -10.81 -33.01 -24.80
CA LEU A 970 -12.01 -33.86 -24.74
C LEU A 970 -12.93 -33.58 -23.54
N SER A 971 -12.41 -32.93 -22.50
CA SER A 971 -13.20 -32.51 -21.32
C SER A 971 -13.70 -31.07 -21.40
N THR A 972 -13.27 -30.33 -22.43
CA THR A 972 -13.77 -28.99 -22.72
C THR A 972 -15.07 -29.11 -23.51
N MET A 973 -16.19 -28.70 -22.92
CA MET A 973 -17.47 -28.71 -23.61
C MET A 973 -17.52 -27.53 -24.59
N ARG A 974 -17.99 -27.74 -25.82
CA ARG A 974 -18.03 -26.69 -26.85
C ARG A 974 -19.42 -26.45 -27.43
N LYS A 975 -20.40 -27.30 -27.15
CA LYS A 975 -21.80 -27.10 -27.52
C LYS A 975 -22.63 -26.80 -26.28
N TYR A 976 -23.13 -25.57 -26.19
CA TYR A 976 -23.94 -25.07 -25.10
C TYR A 976 -25.37 -24.83 -25.57
N GLN A 977 -26.35 -25.21 -24.77
CA GLN A 977 -27.75 -24.94 -24.96
C GLN A 977 -28.31 -24.32 -23.69
N ILE A 978 -28.84 -23.11 -23.78
CA ILE A 978 -29.44 -22.39 -22.67
C ILE A 978 -30.92 -22.21 -23.01
N PHE A 979 -31.79 -22.82 -22.22
CA PHE A 979 -33.23 -22.59 -22.24
C PHE A 979 -33.57 -21.66 -21.09
N ILE A 980 -34.19 -20.51 -21.36
CA ILE A 980 -34.65 -19.56 -20.34
C ILE A 980 -36.15 -19.36 -20.50
N SER A 981 -36.91 -19.52 -19.42
CA SER A 981 -38.33 -19.19 -19.33
C SER A 981 -38.59 -18.36 -18.09
N PHE A 982 -39.45 -17.34 -18.18
CA PHE A 982 -39.73 -16.43 -17.07
C PHE A 982 -41.17 -15.94 -17.08
N ASP A 983 -41.76 -15.78 -15.89
CA ASP A 983 -43.11 -15.27 -15.73
C ASP A 983 -43.15 -14.09 -14.73
N ASN A 984 -44.03 -13.12 -14.98
CA ASN A 984 -44.34 -11.99 -14.09
C ASN A 984 -43.12 -11.14 -13.66
N LEU A 985 -42.22 -10.78 -14.58
CA LEU A 985 -41.03 -9.96 -14.26
C LEU A 985 -41.34 -8.45 -14.08
N PRO A 986 -40.67 -7.76 -13.13
CA PRO A 986 -40.74 -6.30 -12.99
C PRO A 986 -40.18 -5.55 -14.22
N GLU A 987 -40.72 -4.36 -14.53
CA GLU A 987 -40.34 -3.54 -15.70
C GLU A 987 -38.82 -3.25 -15.77
N ASN A 988 -38.19 -2.96 -14.63
CA ASN A 988 -36.73 -2.69 -14.54
C ASN A 988 -35.85 -3.92 -14.82
N MET A 989 -36.37 -5.14 -14.67
CA MET A 989 -35.67 -6.38 -15.07
C MET A 989 -35.98 -6.77 -16.51
N ASN A 990 -37.10 -6.28 -17.04
CA ASN A 990 -37.45 -6.43 -18.45
C ASN A 990 -36.38 -5.74 -19.35
N THR A 991 -35.77 -4.63 -18.89
CA THR A 991 -34.61 -3.98 -19.53
C THR A 991 -33.35 -4.84 -19.54
N PHE A 992 -33.10 -5.67 -18.52
CA PHE A 992 -31.95 -6.58 -18.48
C PHE A 992 -32.11 -7.72 -19.50
N ILE A 993 -33.31 -8.32 -19.59
CA ILE A 993 -33.62 -9.31 -20.61
C ILE A 993 -33.61 -8.69 -22.01
N ARG A 994 -34.11 -7.45 -22.17
CA ARG A 994 -33.96 -6.68 -23.40
C ARG A 994 -32.50 -6.42 -23.75
N ARG A 995 -31.60 -6.20 -22.78
CA ARG A 995 -30.15 -6.04 -23.03
C ARG A 995 -29.49 -7.34 -23.43
N ILE A 996 -29.85 -8.49 -22.84
CA ILE A 996 -29.36 -9.81 -23.28
C ILE A 996 -29.87 -10.12 -24.70
N ARG A 997 -31.13 -9.79 -25.01
CA ARG A 997 -31.73 -9.89 -26.35
C ARG A 997 -31.08 -8.91 -27.34
N ALA A 998 -30.85 -7.66 -26.94
CA ALA A 998 -30.21 -6.63 -27.76
C ALA A 998 -28.73 -6.93 -27.99
N LEU A 999 -28.03 -7.57 -27.06
CA LEU A 999 -26.68 -8.08 -27.29
C LEU A 999 -26.67 -9.11 -28.42
N TYR A 1000 -27.68 -9.97 -28.52
CA TYR A 1000 -27.83 -10.88 -29.65
C TYR A 1000 -28.18 -10.15 -30.96
N GLU A 1001 -29.07 -9.14 -30.91
CA GLU A 1001 -29.45 -8.32 -32.07
C GLU A 1001 -28.31 -7.44 -32.59
N ILE A 1002 -27.49 -6.84 -31.71
CA ILE A 1002 -26.32 -6.00 -32.06
C ILE A 1002 -25.20 -6.82 -32.70
N ILE A 1003 -25.05 -8.10 -32.34
CA ILE A 1003 -24.05 -8.98 -32.96
C ILE A 1003 -24.59 -9.57 -34.29
N SER A 1004 -25.88 -9.36 -34.59
CA SER A 1004 -26.58 -9.83 -35.78
C SER A 1004 -26.86 -8.68 -36.76
N ASP A 1005 -25.85 -8.25 -37.53
CA ASP A 1005 -26.01 -7.13 -38.49
C ASP A 1005 -26.98 -7.40 -39.68
N ASN A 1006 -27.67 -8.55 -39.73
CA ASN A 1006 -28.42 -8.98 -40.92
C ASN A 1006 -29.87 -9.49 -40.72
N LEU A 1007 -30.54 -9.15 -39.61
CA LEU A 1007 -31.97 -9.44 -39.46
C LEU A 1007 -32.79 -8.15 -39.45
N THR A 1008 -33.29 -7.77 -40.62
CA THR A 1008 -34.45 -6.89 -40.71
C THR A 1008 -35.64 -7.57 -40.04
N ALA A 1009 -36.24 -6.84 -39.11
CA ALA A 1009 -37.40 -7.22 -38.32
C ALA A 1009 -38.48 -7.93 -39.16
N THR A 1010 -38.57 -9.25 -39.05
CA THR A 1010 -39.75 -10.00 -39.46
C THR A 1010 -40.10 -11.05 -38.41
N GLY A 1011 -41.18 -10.77 -37.68
CA GLY A 1011 -42.01 -11.80 -37.06
C GLY A 1011 -41.63 -12.32 -35.67
N TYR A 1012 -41.48 -11.46 -34.65
CA TYR A 1012 -41.63 -11.90 -33.25
C TYR A 1012 -42.46 -10.91 -32.44
N THR A 1013 -43.60 -11.37 -31.94
CA THR A 1013 -44.55 -10.58 -31.15
C THR A 1013 -44.06 -10.40 -29.72
N LYS A 1014 -44.56 -9.34 -29.08
CA LYS A 1014 -44.19 -8.78 -27.77
C LYS A 1014 -44.35 -9.72 -26.54
N HIS A 1015 -44.58 -11.03 -26.73
CA HIS A 1015 -45.10 -11.95 -25.70
C HIS A 1015 -44.39 -13.31 -25.55
N ASP A 1016 -43.25 -13.56 -26.23
CA ASP A 1016 -42.53 -14.83 -26.01
C ASP A 1016 -41.77 -14.82 -24.67
N ASN A 1017 -42.36 -15.44 -23.64
CA ASN A 1017 -41.80 -15.66 -22.30
C ASN A 1017 -40.69 -16.73 -22.27
N GLN A 1018 -40.24 -17.23 -23.43
CA GLN A 1018 -39.28 -18.33 -23.55
C GLN A 1018 -38.32 -18.11 -24.73
N PHE A 1019 -37.04 -18.44 -24.56
CA PHE A 1019 -36.10 -18.51 -25.69
C PHE A 1019 -34.96 -19.50 -25.44
N ILE A 1020 -34.45 -20.07 -26.55
CA ILE A 1020 -33.37 -21.06 -26.58
C ILE A 1020 -32.18 -20.48 -27.32
N ILE A 1021 -31.03 -20.41 -26.64
CA ILE A 1021 -29.75 -20.03 -27.22
C ILE A 1021 -28.89 -21.30 -27.33
N THR A 1022 -28.46 -21.64 -28.53
CA THR A 1022 -27.45 -22.69 -28.76
C THR A 1022 -26.17 -22.05 -29.26
N ALA A 1023 -25.03 -22.30 -28.62
CA ALA A 1023 -23.73 -21.84 -29.09
C ALA A 1023 -22.80 -23.03 -29.27
N THR A 1024 -22.22 -23.18 -30.46
CA THR A 1024 -21.25 -24.22 -30.78
C THR A 1024 -19.93 -23.58 -31.16
N PHE A 1025 -18.91 -23.78 -30.32
CA PHE A 1025 -17.58 -23.23 -30.52
C PHE A 1025 -16.70 -24.23 -31.31
N PRO A 1026 -15.94 -23.75 -32.31
CA PRO A 1026 -15.04 -24.57 -33.10
C PRO A 1026 -13.86 -25.07 -32.25
N PRO A 1027 -13.19 -26.18 -32.61
CA PRO A 1027 -11.93 -26.62 -32.03
C PRO A 1027 -10.77 -25.65 -32.34
N LYS A 1028 -9.67 -25.71 -31.56
CA LYS A 1028 -8.57 -24.70 -31.58
C LYS A 1028 -7.81 -24.58 -32.91
N ASP A 1029 -7.93 -25.57 -33.80
CA ASP A 1029 -7.27 -25.63 -35.12
C ASP A 1029 -8.25 -25.54 -36.31
N SER A 1030 -9.52 -25.20 -36.05
CA SER A 1030 -10.54 -25.00 -37.08
C SER A 1030 -10.56 -23.53 -37.53
N THR A 1031 -10.66 -23.29 -38.84
CA THR A 1031 -10.88 -21.97 -39.43
C THR A 1031 -12.36 -21.53 -39.38
N ASP A 1032 -13.23 -22.36 -38.79
CA ASP A 1032 -14.66 -22.13 -38.80
C ASP A 1032 -15.06 -21.09 -37.76
N SER A 1033 -16.03 -20.26 -38.12
CA SER A 1033 -16.64 -19.28 -37.21
C SER A 1033 -17.48 -19.97 -36.13
N THR A 1034 -17.65 -19.32 -34.97
CA THR A 1034 -18.56 -19.81 -33.92
C THR A 1034 -20.00 -19.77 -34.43
N LEU A 1035 -20.71 -20.90 -34.33
CA LEU A 1035 -22.12 -20.99 -34.72
C LEU A 1035 -23.00 -20.73 -33.50
N VAL A 1036 -23.68 -19.58 -33.48
CA VAL A 1036 -24.68 -19.25 -32.46
C VAL A 1036 -26.05 -19.30 -33.11
N SER A 1037 -27.02 -19.95 -32.48
CA SER A 1037 -28.41 -19.92 -32.92
C SER A 1037 -29.36 -19.54 -31.80
N LEU A 1038 -30.33 -18.70 -32.14
CA LEU A 1038 -31.45 -18.33 -31.28
C LEU A 1038 -32.74 -18.84 -31.94
N ASN A 1039 -33.51 -19.66 -31.23
CA ASN A 1039 -34.81 -20.18 -31.68
C ASN A 1039 -34.81 -20.66 -33.16
N LYS A 1040 -33.73 -21.35 -33.59
CA LYS A 1040 -33.48 -21.93 -34.93
C LYS A 1040 -32.89 -21.00 -36.02
N ASN A 1041 -32.66 -19.72 -35.75
CA ASN A 1041 -31.92 -18.84 -36.68
C ASN A 1041 -30.41 -18.93 -36.40
N GLN A 1042 -29.62 -19.38 -37.37
CA GLN A 1042 -28.16 -19.56 -37.23
C GLN A 1042 -27.41 -18.28 -37.63
N LEU A 1043 -26.39 -17.95 -36.84
CA LEU A 1043 -25.48 -16.84 -37.08
C LEU A 1043 -24.04 -17.28 -36.87
N SER A 1044 -23.19 -16.90 -37.81
CA SER A 1044 -21.74 -17.14 -37.79
C SER A 1044 -21.07 -15.91 -37.17
N MET A 1045 -20.35 -16.08 -36.06
CA MET A 1045 -19.69 -15.00 -35.33
C MET A 1045 -18.19 -15.27 -35.16
N ASN A 1046 -17.37 -14.25 -35.40
CA ASN A 1046 -15.94 -14.28 -35.12
C ASN A 1046 -15.66 -13.61 -33.77
N PHE A 1047 -15.41 -14.43 -32.75
CA PHE A 1047 -15.04 -13.98 -31.41
C PHE A 1047 -13.51 -13.94 -31.25
N ASN A 1048 -13.02 -13.09 -30.35
CA ASN A 1048 -11.61 -13.10 -29.98
C ASN A 1048 -11.26 -14.45 -29.29
N PRO A 1049 -10.33 -15.25 -29.84
CA PRO A 1049 -9.99 -16.57 -29.32
C PRO A 1049 -9.50 -16.54 -27.86
N ASP A 1050 -8.85 -15.45 -27.41
CA ASP A 1050 -8.39 -15.32 -26.03
C ASP A 1050 -9.56 -15.23 -25.03
N ILE A 1051 -10.68 -14.62 -25.42
CA ILE A 1051 -11.89 -14.49 -24.58
C ILE A 1051 -12.62 -15.84 -24.52
N ILE A 1052 -12.72 -16.53 -25.66
CA ILE A 1052 -13.35 -17.85 -25.74
C ILE A 1052 -12.56 -18.88 -24.91
N ASP A 1053 -11.23 -18.89 -25.00
CA ASP A 1053 -10.41 -19.88 -24.28
C ASP A 1053 -10.58 -19.75 -22.75
N VAL A 1054 -10.73 -18.52 -22.24
CA VAL A 1054 -11.05 -18.27 -20.82
C VAL A 1054 -12.44 -18.79 -20.45
N LEU A 1055 -13.45 -18.60 -21.30
CA LEU A 1055 -14.81 -19.09 -21.09
C LEU A 1055 -14.84 -20.63 -21.07
N LEU A 1056 -14.26 -21.26 -22.10
CA LEU A 1056 -14.21 -22.71 -22.28
C LEU A 1056 -13.37 -23.42 -21.20
N THR A 1057 -12.32 -22.77 -20.68
CA THR A 1057 -11.53 -23.30 -19.57
C THR A 1057 -12.35 -23.40 -18.28
N ARG A 1058 -13.31 -22.50 -18.06
CA ARG A 1058 -14.14 -22.49 -16.83
C ARG A 1058 -15.22 -23.57 -16.80
N THR A 1059 -15.57 -24.12 -17.95
CA THR A 1059 -16.66 -25.08 -18.16
C THR A 1059 -16.17 -26.52 -18.38
N ARG A 1060 -14.87 -26.78 -18.18
CA ARG A 1060 -14.26 -28.12 -18.27
C ARG A 1060 -14.74 -29.05 -17.17
N LEU A 1061 -14.92 -30.32 -17.53
CA LEU A 1061 -15.32 -31.39 -16.61
C LEU A 1061 -14.21 -31.73 -15.59
N HIS A 1062 -12.92 -31.65 -15.97
CA HIS A 1062 -11.78 -31.98 -15.11
C HIS A 1062 -11.04 -30.74 -14.59
N ARG A 1063 -11.63 -30.04 -13.63
CA ARG A 1063 -11.07 -28.79 -13.08
C ARG A 1063 -9.84 -28.96 -12.18
N PHE A 1064 -9.69 -30.14 -11.58
CA PHE A 1064 -8.64 -30.41 -10.57
C PHE A 1064 -7.23 -30.56 -11.16
N ILE A 1065 -7.12 -30.74 -12.48
CA ILE A 1065 -5.87 -31.08 -13.17
C ILE A 1065 -5.17 -29.82 -13.75
N ASP A 1066 -5.88 -28.70 -13.89
CA ASP A 1066 -5.38 -27.45 -14.47
C ASP A 1066 -4.73 -26.50 -13.44
N ASN A 1067 -4.69 -26.86 -12.15
CA ASN A 1067 -4.03 -26.05 -11.11
C ASN A 1067 -2.51 -26.21 -11.21
N SER A 1068 -1.78 -25.11 -11.38
CA SER A 1068 -0.31 -25.09 -11.49
C SER A 1068 0.41 -25.69 -10.28
N ILE A 1069 -0.13 -25.55 -9.07
CA ILE A 1069 0.41 -26.13 -7.83
C ILE A 1069 0.22 -27.66 -7.85
N LEU A 1070 -0.96 -28.15 -8.26
CA LEU A 1070 -1.21 -29.59 -8.38
C LEU A 1070 -0.40 -30.18 -9.54
N ARG A 1071 -0.28 -29.49 -10.67
CA ARG A 1071 0.54 -29.90 -11.83
C ARG A 1071 2.03 -29.98 -11.52
N ALA A 1072 2.51 -29.30 -10.48
CA ALA A 1072 3.88 -29.42 -9.98
C ALA A 1072 4.03 -30.51 -8.90
N LEU A 1073 2.93 -30.94 -8.27
CA LEU A 1073 2.86 -32.02 -7.29
C LEU A 1073 2.74 -33.42 -7.95
N PHE A 1074 2.14 -33.48 -9.14
CA PHE A 1074 2.06 -34.65 -10.03
C PHE A 1074 3.23 -34.65 -11.03
#